data_AF-A0A9P4GRM3-F1
#
_entry.id   AF-A0A9P4GRM3-F1
#
_cell.length_a   1.000
_cell.length_b   1.000
_cell.length_c   1.000
_cell.angle_alpha   90.00
_cell.angle_beta   90.00
_cell.angle_gamma   90.00
#
_symmetry.space_group_name_H-M   'P 1'
#
loop_
_entity.id
_entity.type
_entity.pdbx_description
1 polymer ?
#
loop_
_entity_poly.entity_id
_entity_poly.type
_entity_poly.pdbx_seq_one_letter_code
_entity_poly.pdbx_strand_id
1 'polypeptide(L)'
;MATMAETSPIITQGIEPSSGESHSPPGEHGVQATWGSKDGNISNSEWNDAEANKLPEKVAKMDANGEINDNHPRKRVVVVGLGMVGIAFIEKLLKYDVRRREYDVVVIGEEPHLAYNRVGLTSFFQHRLVENLYLNPKEWYSSMPEGSLNYHLNTLVTEINSTDKSVKTSSGETVSYDILVLATGSDALLPRHTPGHDAKGVFVYRTIDDLQKLIDFSATRKGTTGTVVGGGLLGLEAAHAMMDLEDFAKVKLIERNRWVLSRQLDGDAGGMVVEQVRAMGLDVMLSKRVGRILTDEENFVKGLVFEDGEEMECSCICFAIGIKSRDELARKTGLNCADRGGGIVVGPDLVTSKPDIYAIGECASWENQTFGLIAPGVEMADVLAFNLTQAKAHAPRKFKRPDLSTKLKLLGVEVASFGDFFADRDGPKDMPGRPRAGKKEAKGVNGTTTRDKVKNLTDGPAPPPVKALTYKDPFQQVYKKYLFTVDGKYLLGGMMIGDTKDYVKLVPMVKNQKPLEMPPSELIIGASKGDDDGDDLTDDTQICSCHNVTKGDVVNSVKDGTCKSIGDVKSCTKAGTGCGGCMPLVQTIFNKTMASMGNEVKNHLCPHFEYSRADLFNIIYVKKIKDFSAVMKEAGKEPDSLGCEACKPTIGSIIASLFNKHLLEVETRGLQDTNDRFLANIQRNGTFSVVPRVSGGEITPEKLIVIGMVAKKYNLYTKITGGQRIDMFGAWKQDLPNIWEELIDGEMESGHAYAKSLRTVKSCVGTTWCRFGIADSVGMAVRLEERYKSIRGPHKIKGGVSGCVRECAEAQNKDFGLVATEKGFNIFVGGNGGAKPRHSELLAKDVPPDDVVPILDRYLSFYIRTADKLQRTARWMENLPGGIKYLQEVILHDKLGICADLEKQMEDLVGTFFCEWTEVLKDPKKRAWFSQFANTSENINDTIEPTKERGQERPSYWPKDSITEDFRGHKWSELSWQPLVKAEEFKDTPTGDSKAIKRGDTQLAVFKVRGKYYCTQQMCPHKRAFVLSDGLIGDDLANNKLWVSCPYHKRNYELSGANAGKCANDESVNIAVFPIEERADGFLYVKLPSIEELDSVLGTEKFKIKKSESEDPFVALDKKLAKMQLKGRKGMQVSHLENGLGEKGKAAMILAGGEKGASGLDW
;
A
#
# COMPACT_ATOMS: atom_id res chain seq x y z
N MET A 1 0.08 56.01 48.07
CA MET A 1 -1.13 55.19 47.88
C MET A 1 -1.07 54.65 46.46
N ALA A 2 -1.06 53.36 46.13
CA ALA A 2 -0.96 52.13 46.91
C ALA A 2 -0.45 51.04 45.93
N THR A 3 0.68 50.41 46.30
CA THR A 3 1.02 48.98 46.17
C THR A 3 0.71 48.23 44.86
N MET A 4 1.75 47.96 44.07
CA MET A 4 1.87 46.73 43.26
C MET A 4 2.86 45.79 43.95
N ALA A 5 2.43 44.55 44.19
CA ALA A 5 3.27 43.47 44.69
C ALA A 5 3.81 42.67 43.49
N GLU A 6 5.14 42.60 43.38
CA GLU A 6 5.84 41.71 42.47
C GLU A 6 5.86 40.29 43.05
N THR A 7 5.49 39.29 42.25
CA THR A 7 5.75 37.87 42.54
C THR A 7 6.78 37.35 41.53
N SER A 8 8.02 37.19 42.00
CA SER A 8 9.14 36.59 41.27
C SER A 8 8.98 35.07 41.10
N PRO A 9 9.50 34.47 40.01
CA PRO A 9 9.62 33.01 39.89
C PRO A 9 10.70 32.46 40.81
N ILE A 10 10.41 31.34 41.47
CA ILE A 10 11.32 30.63 42.38
C ILE A 10 12.28 29.78 41.56
N ILE A 11 13.58 30.09 41.63
CA ILE A 11 14.69 29.30 41.09
C ILE A 11 15.09 28.26 42.15
N THR A 12 15.09 26.98 41.81
CA THR A 12 15.63 25.90 42.64
C THR A 12 17.16 25.85 42.51
N GLN A 13 17.87 26.21 43.57
CA GLN A 13 19.30 25.95 43.73
C GLN A 13 19.51 24.49 44.15
N GLY A 14 20.04 23.67 43.23
CA GLY A 14 20.60 22.35 43.55
C GLY A 14 22.07 22.47 43.93
N ILE A 15 22.44 21.94 45.09
CA ILE A 15 23.80 21.90 45.63
C ILE A 15 24.67 20.92 44.83
N GLU A 16 25.79 21.38 44.28
CA GLU A 16 26.85 20.54 43.71
C GLU A 16 27.60 19.74 44.80
N PRO A 17 27.99 18.48 44.56
CA PRO A 17 29.06 17.84 45.33
C PRO A 17 30.42 18.34 44.84
N SER A 18 31.20 18.83 45.80
CA SER A 18 32.52 19.43 45.68
C SER A 18 33.60 18.56 45.03
N SER A 19 34.49 19.27 44.33
CA SER A 19 35.75 18.89 43.69
C SER A 19 36.75 18.05 44.53
N GLY A 20 37.46 17.15 43.83
CA GLY A 20 38.74 16.57 44.25
C GLY A 20 39.53 16.04 43.05
N GLU A 21 40.52 16.83 42.64
CA GLU A 21 41.80 16.58 41.90
C GLU A 21 42.26 15.11 41.77
N SER A 22 43.08 14.64 40.82
CA SER A 22 43.77 15.10 39.60
C SER A 22 44.56 13.88 39.08
N HIS A 23 44.79 13.76 37.77
CA HIS A 23 46.04 13.32 37.10
C HIS A 23 45.77 12.74 35.69
N SER A 24 46.44 13.29 34.68
CA SER A 24 46.47 12.82 33.28
C SER A 24 47.73 11.93 33.01
N PRO A 25 48.00 11.48 31.75
CA PRO A 25 47.99 10.10 31.23
C PRO A 25 49.43 9.51 31.04
N PRO A 26 49.66 8.30 30.48
CA PRO A 26 49.80 8.15 29.01
C PRO A 26 49.53 6.72 28.42
N GLY A 27 49.42 6.62 27.08
CA GLY A 27 49.87 5.40 26.37
C GLY A 27 49.01 4.94 25.19
N GLU A 28 49.40 5.35 23.97
CA GLU A 28 49.08 4.61 22.73
C GLU A 28 49.84 3.29 22.69
N HIS A 29 49.14 2.18 22.42
CA HIS A 29 49.68 1.05 21.66
C HIS A 29 48.53 0.30 20.97
N GLY A 30 48.57 0.27 19.64
CA GLY A 30 47.61 -0.46 18.82
C GLY A 30 47.85 -1.97 18.85
N VAL A 31 46.75 -2.72 18.89
CA VAL A 31 46.67 -4.09 18.37
C VAL A 31 45.32 -4.21 17.64
N GLN A 32 45.37 -4.37 16.32
CA GLN A 32 44.28 -4.90 15.52
C GLN A 32 44.07 -6.37 15.91
N ALA A 33 42.88 -6.72 16.41
CA ALA A 33 42.35 -8.07 16.37
C ALA A 33 40.83 -8.01 16.18
N THR A 34 40.42 -8.34 14.95
CA THR A 34 39.07 -8.59 14.50
C THR A 34 38.48 -9.83 15.18
N TRP A 35 37.46 -9.67 16.03
CA TRP A 35 36.40 -10.66 16.28
C TRP A 35 35.12 -9.91 16.67
N GLY A 36 34.04 -10.18 15.94
CA GLY A 36 32.84 -9.34 15.94
C GLY A 36 31.94 -9.47 17.17
N SER A 37 31.21 -8.40 17.46
CA SER A 37 29.93 -8.45 18.16
C SER A 37 28.80 -8.17 17.16
N LYS A 38 28.34 -9.24 16.49
CA LYS A 38 26.93 -9.34 16.14
C LYS A 38 26.21 -9.65 17.47
N ASP A 39 25.24 -8.81 17.80
CA ASP A 39 24.39 -8.84 18.99
C ASP A 39 25.06 -8.31 20.27
N GLY A 40 24.62 -7.13 20.75
CA GLY A 40 25.14 -6.59 22.01
C GLY A 40 24.82 -5.15 22.41
N ASN A 41 23.88 -4.46 21.77
CA ASN A 41 23.20 -3.32 22.39
C ASN A 41 21.77 -3.27 21.85
N ILE A 42 20.85 -3.95 22.54
CA ILE A 42 19.43 -3.74 22.30
C ILE A 42 19.14 -2.35 22.85
N SER A 43 19.14 -1.36 21.97
CA SER A 43 18.57 -0.06 22.27
C SER A 43 17.14 -0.26 22.78
N ASN A 44 16.78 0.29 23.95
CA ASN A 44 15.40 0.30 24.47
C ASN A 44 14.41 1.02 23.53
N SER A 45 14.86 1.55 22.40
CA SER A 45 14.05 2.21 21.37
C SER A 45 12.87 1.38 20.83
N GLU A 46 12.87 0.06 20.98
CA GLU A 46 11.72 -0.77 20.57
C GLU A 46 10.46 -0.53 21.43
N TRP A 47 10.62 0.01 22.65
CA TRP A 47 9.53 0.33 23.58
C TRP A 47 9.14 1.82 23.57
N ASN A 48 9.89 2.65 22.87
CA ASN A 48 9.65 4.10 22.76
C ASN A 48 8.89 4.43 21.47
N ASP A 49 8.14 5.53 21.47
CA ASP A 49 7.69 6.14 20.21
C ASP A 49 8.92 6.75 19.49
N ALA A 50 9.36 6.11 18.41
CA ALA A 50 10.53 6.53 17.62
C ALA A 50 10.43 7.97 17.08
N GLU A 51 9.21 8.51 16.91
CA GLU A 51 9.02 9.91 16.55
C GLU A 51 9.05 10.84 17.77
N ALA A 52 8.65 10.38 18.95
CA ALA A 52 8.75 11.15 20.19
C ALA A 52 10.21 11.41 20.61
N ASN A 53 11.13 10.51 20.27
CA ASN A 53 12.58 10.72 20.45
C ASN A 53 13.10 11.90 19.62
N LYS A 54 12.46 12.22 18.48
CA LYS A 54 12.81 13.35 17.62
C LYS A 54 11.99 14.61 17.93
N LEU A 55 11.12 14.55 18.94
CA LEU A 55 10.28 15.67 19.33
C LEU A 55 11.09 16.93 19.64
N PRO A 56 12.21 16.88 20.38
CA PRO A 56 13.01 18.08 20.67
C PRO A 56 13.54 18.76 19.40
N GLU A 57 14.06 17.98 18.44
CA GLU A 57 14.53 18.49 17.15
C GLU A 57 13.39 19.09 16.32
N LYS A 58 12.22 18.47 16.37
CA LYS A 58 11.03 18.93 15.65
C LYS A 58 10.51 20.25 16.24
N VAL A 59 10.45 20.36 17.56
CA VAL A 59 10.07 21.60 18.24
C VAL A 59 11.08 22.70 17.94
N ALA A 60 12.38 22.45 18.05
CA ALA A 60 13.42 23.42 17.73
C ALA A 60 13.31 23.95 16.29
N LYS A 61 12.98 23.09 15.31
CA LYS A 61 12.75 23.50 13.92
C LYS A 61 11.47 24.33 13.75
N MET A 62 10.39 23.95 14.42
CA MET A 62 9.10 24.65 14.33
C MET A 62 9.14 26.02 15.02
N ASP A 63 9.89 26.11 16.12
CA ASP A 63 10.15 27.36 16.83
C ASP A 63 10.99 28.32 15.97
N ALA A 64 12.06 27.80 15.35
CA ALA A 64 12.87 28.56 14.38
C ALA A 64 12.06 29.10 13.18
N ASN A 65 10.95 28.43 12.83
CA ASN A 65 10.04 28.83 11.76
C ASN A 65 8.88 29.74 12.22
N GLY A 66 8.76 30.03 13.52
CA GLY A 66 7.66 30.82 14.07
C GLY A 66 6.28 30.14 14.01
N GLU A 67 6.24 28.81 13.94
CA GLU A 67 5.00 28.01 13.84
C GLU A 67 4.34 27.73 15.20
N ILE A 68 4.95 28.19 16.30
CA ILE A 68 4.52 27.95 17.68
C ILE A 68 3.85 29.22 18.23
N ASN A 69 2.66 29.08 18.83
CA ASN A 69 1.92 30.19 19.42
C ASN A 69 2.05 30.20 20.95
N ASP A 70 2.63 31.26 21.50
CA ASP A 70 2.92 31.40 22.94
C ASP A 70 1.88 32.22 23.74
N ASN A 71 0.80 32.70 23.11
CA ASN A 71 -0.09 33.72 23.68
C ASN A 71 -1.35 33.21 24.42
N HIS A 72 -1.40 31.95 24.87
CA HIS A 72 -2.59 31.40 25.56
C HIS A 72 -2.30 30.81 26.95
N PRO A 73 -3.21 30.95 27.93
CA PRO A 73 -3.08 30.31 29.24
C PRO A 73 -3.17 28.79 29.11
N ARG A 74 -2.15 28.09 29.64
CA ARG A 74 -1.97 26.64 29.56
C ARG A 74 -2.68 25.92 30.71
N LYS A 75 -3.26 24.76 30.44
CA LYS A 75 -3.88 23.89 31.44
C LYS A 75 -2.84 22.98 32.07
N ARG A 76 -2.84 22.88 33.40
CA ARG A 76 -1.91 22.01 34.13
C ARG A 76 -2.42 20.58 34.21
N VAL A 77 -1.66 19.65 33.65
CA VAL A 77 -1.89 18.20 33.76
C VAL A 77 -0.92 17.63 34.79
N VAL A 78 -1.44 17.16 35.91
CA VAL A 78 -0.64 16.47 36.93
C VAL A 78 -0.75 14.96 36.72
N VAL A 79 0.39 14.30 36.51
CA VAL A 79 0.48 12.84 36.36
C VAL A 79 1.07 12.25 37.64
N VAL A 80 0.33 11.39 38.33
CA VAL A 80 0.77 10.71 39.55
C VAL A 80 1.28 9.32 39.19
N GLY A 81 2.61 9.17 39.14
CA GLY A 81 3.31 7.95 38.76
C GLY A 81 4.12 8.10 37.47
N LEU A 82 5.45 8.01 37.59
CA LEU A 82 6.40 8.02 36.46
C LEU A 82 6.80 6.59 36.06
N GLY A 83 5.82 5.76 35.77
CA GLY A 83 6.04 4.40 35.22
C GLY A 83 5.97 4.37 33.70
N MET A 84 6.13 3.17 33.10
CA MET A 84 6.07 2.97 31.65
C MET A 84 4.77 3.51 31.00
N VAL A 85 3.63 3.41 31.69
CA VAL A 85 2.35 3.93 31.19
C VAL A 85 2.24 5.45 31.36
N GLY A 86 2.77 5.99 32.47
CA GLY A 86 2.78 7.43 32.73
C GLY A 86 3.60 8.17 31.67
N ILE A 87 4.82 7.71 31.38
CA ILE A 87 5.65 8.32 30.34
C ILE A 87 5.04 8.17 28.93
N ALA A 88 4.44 7.01 28.61
CA ALA A 88 3.77 6.81 27.32
C ALA A 88 2.57 7.76 27.11
N PHE A 89 1.89 8.17 28.19
CA PHE A 89 0.86 9.22 28.13
C PHE A 89 1.49 10.59 27.86
N ILE A 90 2.55 10.93 28.58
CA ILE A 90 3.27 12.21 28.45
C ILE A 90 3.81 12.39 27.03
N GLU A 91 4.49 11.39 26.48
CA GLU A 91 5.03 11.41 25.11
C GLU A 91 3.95 11.71 24.07
N LYS A 92 2.80 11.02 24.16
CA LYS A 92 1.69 11.19 23.22
C LYS A 92 1.00 12.52 23.38
N LEU A 93 0.81 12.98 24.62
CA LEU A 93 0.21 14.28 24.90
C LEU A 93 1.07 15.39 24.30
N LEU A 94 2.38 15.40 24.58
CA LEU A 94 3.32 16.38 24.04
C LEU A 94 3.38 16.32 22.51
N LYS A 95 3.42 15.11 21.93
CA LYS A 95 3.40 14.90 20.47
C LYS A 95 2.16 15.51 19.80
N TYR A 96 0.98 15.34 20.39
CA TYR A 96 -0.26 15.86 19.84
C TYR A 96 -0.46 17.36 20.11
N ASP A 97 0.21 17.91 21.11
CA ASP A 97 0.07 19.30 21.54
C ASP A 97 1.15 20.27 21.01
N VAL A 98 2.17 19.77 20.29
CA VAL A 98 3.33 20.57 19.79
C VAL A 98 2.92 21.92 19.20
N ARG A 99 1.89 21.95 18.35
CA ARG A 99 1.44 23.17 17.66
C ARG A 99 0.58 24.09 18.51
N ARG A 100 -0.20 23.52 19.44
CA ARG A 100 -1.25 24.25 20.15
C ARG A 100 -0.79 24.74 21.52
N ARG A 101 0.20 24.09 22.12
CA ARG A 101 0.74 24.37 23.46
C ARG A 101 -0.37 24.62 24.49
N GLU A 102 -1.38 23.74 24.53
CA GLU A 102 -2.49 23.89 25.47
C GLU A 102 -2.17 23.39 26.89
N TYR A 103 -1.14 22.56 27.06
CA TYR A 103 -0.88 21.85 28.32
C TYR A 103 0.51 22.07 28.91
N ASP A 104 0.56 22.17 30.24
CA ASP A 104 1.77 22.07 31.07
C ASP A 104 1.72 20.78 31.88
N VAL A 105 2.73 19.93 31.73
CA VAL A 105 2.75 18.62 32.39
C VAL A 105 3.63 18.66 33.62
N VAL A 106 3.10 18.23 34.76
CA VAL A 106 3.86 17.99 36.00
C VAL A 106 3.69 16.53 36.38
N VAL A 107 4.77 15.75 36.39
CA VAL A 107 4.74 14.35 36.82
C VAL A 107 5.37 14.18 38.20
N ILE A 108 4.72 13.44 39.07
CA ILE A 108 5.17 13.17 40.44
C ILE A 108 5.38 11.67 40.58
N GLY A 109 6.63 11.25 40.80
CA GLY A 109 7.07 9.88 40.96
C GLY A 109 7.64 9.62 42.35
N GLU A 110 7.17 8.54 42.98
CA GLU A 110 7.67 8.08 44.29
C GLU A 110 9.09 7.53 44.21
N GLU A 111 9.45 6.85 43.12
CA GLU A 111 10.77 6.24 42.95
C GLU A 111 11.85 7.30 42.65
N PRO A 112 13.11 7.06 43.03
CA PRO A 112 14.22 7.98 42.77
C PRO A 112 14.73 7.94 41.31
N HIS A 113 13.99 7.29 40.41
CA HIS A 113 14.40 6.99 39.04
C HIS A 113 13.46 7.62 38.01
N LEU A 114 14.01 7.98 36.85
CA LEU A 114 13.21 8.31 35.66
C LEU A 114 12.44 7.09 35.17
N ALA A 115 11.47 7.28 34.28
CA ALA A 115 10.68 6.18 33.75
C ALA A 115 11.58 5.13 33.07
N TYR A 116 11.48 3.90 33.54
CA TYR A 116 12.33 2.79 33.13
C TYR A 116 11.53 1.55 32.75
N ASN A 117 12.14 0.65 31.99
CA ASN A 117 11.55 -0.59 31.52
C ASN A 117 11.45 -1.62 32.65
N ARG A 118 10.31 -1.62 33.36
CA ARG A 118 10.04 -2.58 34.44
C ARG A 118 9.87 -4.03 33.95
N VAL A 119 9.50 -4.23 32.69
CA VAL A 119 9.40 -5.58 32.09
C VAL A 119 10.80 -6.16 31.87
N GLY A 120 11.79 -5.32 31.60
CA GLY A 120 13.18 -5.69 31.37
C GLY A 120 14.05 -5.75 32.63
N LEU A 121 13.49 -5.77 33.85
CA LEU A 121 14.26 -5.75 35.10
C LEU A 121 15.30 -6.87 35.21
N THR A 122 15.09 -8.01 34.54
CA THR A 122 16.05 -9.12 34.50
C THR A 122 17.38 -8.69 33.88
N SER A 123 17.37 -7.79 32.90
CA SER A 123 18.60 -7.29 32.28
C SER A 123 19.49 -6.49 33.25
N PHE A 124 18.91 -5.89 34.30
CA PHE A 124 19.67 -5.24 35.37
C PHE A 124 20.67 -6.20 36.03
N PHE A 125 20.33 -7.48 36.06
CA PHE A 125 21.20 -8.54 36.58
C PHE A 125 22.42 -8.83 35.69
N GLN A 126 22.52 -8.25 34.50
CA GLN A 126 23.66 -8.43 33.60
C GLN A 126 24.60 -7.21 33.64
N HIS A 127 24.06 -5.99 33.63
CA HIS A 127 24.87 -4.76 33.53
C HIS A 127 25.01 -3.96 34.84
N ARG A 128 24.13 -4.13 35.84
CA ARG A 128 24.08 -3.32 37.10
C ARG A 128 23.99 -1.79 36.89
N LEU A 129 23.60 -1.35 35.69
CA LEU A 129 23.46 0.05 35.30
C LEU A 129 21.99 0.45 35.13
N VAL A 130 21.45 1.30 36.00
CA VAL A 130 20.04 1.70 35.94
C VAL A 130 19.71 2.47 34.65
N GLU A 131 20.66 3.25 34.15
CA GLU A 131 20.54 4.08 32.95
C GLU A 131 20.15 3.27 31.71
N ASN A 132 20.62 2.03 31.62
CA ASN A 132 20.30 1.12 30.51
C ASN A 132 18.85 0.65 30.54
N LEU A 133 18.11 0.87 31.63
CA LEU A 133 16.69 0.58 31.74
C LEU A 133 15.82 1.80 31.42
N TYR A 134 16.38 3.01 31.40
CA TYR A 134 15.56 4.19 31.13
C TYR A 134 14.89 4.08 29.76
N LEU A 135 13.61 4.45 29.74
CA LEU A 135 12.84 4.53 28.50
C LEU A 135 13.35 5.73 27.71
N ASN A 136 13.39 6.91 28.31
CA ASN A 136 14.03 8.08 27.70
C ASN A 136 15.30 8.48 28.45
N PRO A 137 16.35 8.91 27.74
CA PRO A 137 17.58 9.38 28.37
C PRO A 137 17.34 10.70 29.12
N LYS A 138 18.21 11.06 30.07
CA LYS A 138 18.06 12.28 30.89
C LYS A 138 17.96 13.54 30.02
N GLU A 139 18.71 13.57 28.93
CA GLU A 139 18.78 14.66 27.95
C GLU A 139 17.44 14.90 27.27
N TRP A 140 16.61 13.86 27.09
CA TRP A 140 15.27 14.01 26.50
C TRP A 140 14.37 14.88 27.38
N TYR A 141 14.39 14.67 28.70
CA TYR A 141 13.60 15.48 29.64
C TYR A 141 14.08 16.94 29.65
N SER A 142 15.39 17.17 29.68
CA SER A 142 15.98 18.51 29.70
C SER A 142 15.85 19.27 28.36
N SER A 143 15.65 18.55 27.25
CA SER A 143 15.50 19.16 25.91
C SER A 143 14.08 19.65 25.59
N MET A 144 13.12 19.41 26.50
CA MET A 144 11.76 19.90 26.34
C MET A 144 11.70 21.43 26.53
N PRO A 145 10.82 22.15 25.80
CA PRO A 145 10.63 23.58 25.98
C PRO A 145 10.32 23.94 27.44
N GLU A 146 10.83 25.09 27.88
CA GLU A 146 10.66 25.53 29.27
C GLU A 146 9.17 25.56 29.69
N GLY A 147 8.88 24.92 30.82
CA GLY A 147 7.55 24.80 31.38
C GLY A 147 6.63 23.74 30.74
N SER A 148 7.04 23.06 29.66
CA SER A 148 6.19 22.04 29.01
C SER A 148 6.13 20.70 29.77
N LEU A 149 7.24 20.28 30.38
CA LEU A 149 7.34 19.06 31.19
C LEU A 149 8.23 19.31 32.42
N ASN A 150 7.63 19.15 33.60
CA ASN A 150 8.33 19.15 34.89
C ASN A 150 8.14 17.81 35.58
N TYR A 151 9.14 17.35 36.34
CA TYR A 151 9.04 16.11 37.09
C TYR A 151 9.61 16.23 38.50
N HIS A 152 8.96 15.54 39.45
CA HIS A 152 9.41 15.39 40.84
C HIS A 152 9.65 13.90 41.11
N LEU A 153 10.89 13.52 41.43
CA LEU A 153 11.25 12.17 41.85
C LEU A 153 11.30 12.07 43.37
N ASN A 154 11.37 10.86 43.90
CA ASN A 154 11.45 10.61 45.35
C ASN A 154 10.32 11.31 46.14
N THR A 155 9.15 11.45 45.51
CA THR A 155 8.04 12.27 46.01
C THR A 155 6.75 11.48 45.89
N LEU A 156 6.16 11.10 47.02
CA LEU A 156 4.90 10.36 47.07
C LEU A 156 3.72 11.32 47.17
N VAL A 157 2.67 11.13 46.37
CA VAL A 157 1.39 11.82 46.57
C VAL A 157 0.60 11.13 47.67
N THR A 158 0.29 11.85 48.74
CA THR A 158 -0.34 11.31 49.96
C THR A 158 -1.82 11.65 50.09
N GLU A 159 -2.30 12.64 49.36
CA GLU A 159 -3.68 13.11 49.40
C GLU A 159 -4.08 13.80 48.08
N ILE A 160 -5.31 13.59 47.64
CA ILE A 160 -5.94 14.32 46.52
C ILE A 160 -7.11 15.10 47.09
N ASN A 161 -7.09 16.41 46.93
CA ASN A 161 -8.26 17.25 47.16
C ASN A 161 -8.95 17.51 45.80
N SER A 162 -10.07 16.83 45.59
CA SER A 162 -10.84 16.97 44.34
C SER A 162 -11.66 18.25 44.26
N THR A 163 -11.94 18.91 45.40
CA THR A 163 -12.74 20.14 45.46
C THR A 163 -11.88 21.33 45.08
N ASP A 164 -10.68 21.42 45.68
CA ASP A 164 -9.72 22.50 45.44
C ASP A 164 -8.77 22.21 44.26
N LYS A 165 -8.97 21.08 43.58
CA LYS A 165 -8.14 20.55 42.50
C LYS A 165 -6.63 20.62 42.79
N SER A 166 -6.22 19.98 43.89
CA SER A 166 -4.81 19.92 44.29
C SER A 166 -4.41 18.54 44.82
N VAL A 167 -3.11 18.25 44.76
CA VAL A 167 -2.50 17.06 45.35
C VAL A 167 -1.44 17.47 46.37
N LYS A 168 -1.36 16.72 47.47
CA LYS A 168 -0.37 16.94 48.54
C LYS A 168 0.70 15.86 48.50
N THR A 169 1.96 16.26 48.55
CA THR A 169 3.11 15.34 48.47
C THR A 169 3.67 15.01 49.86
N SER A 170 4.52 13.98 49.94
CA SER A 170 5.26 13.60 51.15
C SER A 170 6.27 14.66 51.59
N SER A 171 6.72 15.54 50.68
CA SER A 171 7.55 16.71 51.00
C SER A 171 6.76 17.85 51.67
N GLY A 172 5.43 17.74 51.74
CA GLY A 172 4.55 18.79 52.28
C GLY A 172 4.08 19.82 51.25
N GLU A 173 4.57 19.73 50.01
CA GLU A 173 4.18 20.60 48.91
C GLU A 173 2.75 20.30 48.44
N THR A 174 2.08 21.32 47.92
CA THR A 174 0.73 21.21 47.33
C THR A 174 0.80 21.67 45.88
N VAL A 175 0.41 20.79 44.96
CA VAL A 175 0.43 21.05 43.51
C VAL A 175 -1.01 21.12 43.00
N SER A 176 -1.40 22.26 42.44
CA SER A 176 -2.69 22.42 41.78
C SER A 176 -2.74 21.72 40.42
N TYR A 177 -3.92 21.30 39.98
CA TYR A 177 -4.14 20.70 38.66
C TYR A 177 -5.41 21.22 38.00
N ASP A 178 -5.43 21.27 36.68
CA ASP A 178 -6.68 21.34 35.91
C ASP A 178 -7.19 19.94 35.59
N ILE A 179 -6.25 19.03 35.30
CA ILE A 179 -6.46 17.62 34.97
C ILE A 179 -5.51 16.77 35.82
N LEU A 180 -6.04 15.73 36.47
CA LEU A 180 -5.25 14.77 37.25
C LEU A 180 -5.30 13.40 36.58
N VAL A 181 -4.13 12.81 36.32
CA VAL A 181 -4.00 11.46 35.75
C VAL A 181 -3.30 10.55 36.74
N LEU A 182 -4.03 9.55 37.23
CA LEU A 182 -3.50 8.53 38.13
C LEU A 182 -2.88 7.39 37.31
N ALA A 183 -1.57 7.23 37.43
CA ALA A 183 -0.76 6.20 36.79
C ALA A 183 0.10 5.46 37.84
N THR A 184 -0.46 5.23 39.03
CA THR A 184 0.23 4.70 40.22
C THR A 184 0.65 3.23 40.11
N GLY A 185 0.17 2.51 39.10
CA GLY A 185 0.57 1.14 38.85
C GLY A 185 0.05 0.13 39.88
N SER A 186 0.92 -0.79 40.30
CA SER A 186 0.61 -1.88 41.22
C SER A 186 1.82 -2.27 42.09
N ASP A 187 1.55 -2.90 43.23
CA ASP A 187 2.53 -3.46 44.16
C ASP A 187 2.66 -4.98 44.02
N ALA A 188 3.82 -5.52 44.38
CA ALA A 188 4.03 -6.96 44.46
C ALA A 188 3.20 -7.57 45.60
N LEU A 189 2.59 -8.74 45.36
CA LEU A 189 1.81 -9.44 46.37
C LEU A 189 2.71 -10.28 47.27
N LEU A 190 2.72 -9.99 48.57
CA LEU A 190 3.38 -10.79 49.60
C LEU A 190 2.33 -11.57 50.43
N PRO A 191 2.53 -12.87 50.73
CA PRO A 191 1.56 -13.66 51.47
C PRO A 191 1.64 -13.39 52.97
N ARG A 192 1.09 -12.24 53.40
CA ARG A 192 1.13 -11.77 54.82
C ARG A 192 0.50 -12.72 55.86
N HIS A 193 -0.23 -13.73 55.41
CA HIS A 193 -0.83 -14.76 56.27
C HIS A 193 0.10 -15.96 56.50
N THR A 194 1.19 -16.08 55.74
CA THR A 194 2.19 -17.14 55.92
C THR A 194 3.10 -16.77 57.09
N PRO A 195 3.22 -17.63 58.13
CA PRO A 195 4.15 -17.40 59.23
C PRO A 195 5.60 -17.25 58.73
N GLY A 196 6.30 -16.22 59.20
CA GLY A 196 7.69 -15.89 58.81
C GLY A 196 7.83 -15.10 57.50
N HIS A 197 6.76 -14.54 56.94
CA HIS A 197 6.81 -13.72 55.71
C HIS A 197 7.62 -12.42 55.84
N ASP A 198 7.90 -11.96 57.06
CA ASP A 198 8.67 -10.77 57.42
C ASP A 198 10.12 -11.10 57.81
N ALA A 199 10.57 -12.34 57.59
CA ALA A 199 11.94 -12.77 57.83
C ALA A 199 12.95 -12.04 56.92
N LYS A 200 14.16 -11.83 57.45
CA LYS A 200 15.30 -11.33 56.67
C LYS A 200 15.70 -12.40 55.65
N GLY A 201 15.73 -12.05 54.38
CA GLY A 201 15.91 -13.00 53.27
C GLY A 201 14.63 -13.29 52.49
N VAL A 202 13.51 -12.62 52.83
CA VAL A 202 12.29 -12.61 52.01
C VAL A 202 12.27 -11.35 51.14
N PHE A 203 12.14 -11.54 49.83
CA PHE A 203 12.14 -10.49 48.81
C PHE A 203 10.93 -10.60 47.88
N VAL A 204 10.71 -9.54 47.10
CA VAL A 204 9.77 -9.51 45.98
C VAL A 204 10.50 -9.03 44.73
N TYR A 205 9.87 -9.20 43.56
CA TYR A 205 10.46 -8.82 42.28
C TYR A 205 9.61 -7.76 41.59
N ARG A 206 9.90 -6.47 41.82
CA ARG A 206 9.06 -5.37 41.28
C ARG A 206 9.79 -4.06 40.95
N THR A 207 10.65 -3.55 41.81
CA THR A 207 11.35 -2.26 41.64
C THR A 207 12.86 -2.45 41.59
N ILE A 208 13.61 -1.45 41.12
CA ILE A 208 15.08 -1.50 41.13
C ILE A 208 15.61 -1.62 42.58
N ASP A 209 14.96 -0.96 43.53
CA ASP A 209 15.30 -1.03 44.96
C ASP A 209 15.10 -2.44 45.53
N ASP A 210 14.03 -3.14 45.14
CA ASP A 210 13.84 -4.55 45.53
C ASP A 210 14.97 -5.45 45.01
N LEU A 211 15.39 -5.22 43.77
CA LEU A 211 16.48 -5.96 43.13
C LEU A 211 17.82 -5.67 43.80
N GLN A 212 18.12 -4.42 44.11
CA GLN A 212 19.36 -4.05 44.79
C GLN A 212 19.44 -4.70 46.18
N LYS A 213 18.34 -4.69 46.95
CA LYS A 213 18.27 -5.36 48.25
C LYS A 213 18.48 -6.88 48.13
N LEU A 214 17.94 -7.51 47.08
CA LEU A 214 18.14 -8.93 46.81
C LEU A 214 19.61 -9.23 46.46
N ILE A 215 20.24 -8.41 45.62
CA ILE A 215 21.66 -8.52 45.23
C ILE A 215 22.58 -8.37 46.44
N ASP A 216 22.36 -7.34 47.25
CA ASP A 216 23.19 -7.06 48.43
C ASP A 216 23.07 -8.20 49.44
N PHE A 217 21.88 -8.78 49.60
CA PHE A 217 21.67 -9.91 50.48
C PHE A 217 22.27 -11.21 49.93
N SER A 218 22.11 -11.51 48.64
CA SER A 218 22.66 -12.74 48.03
C SER A 218 24.18 -12.83 48.18
N ALA A 219 24.87 -11.70 48.07
CA ALA A 219 26.32 -11.61 48.24
C ALA A 219 26.80 -12.04 49.64
N THR A 220 25.92 -11.96 50.66
CA THR A 220 26.20 -12.41 52.03
C THR A 220 25.90 -13.90 52.27
N ARG A 221 25.22 -14.57 51.34
CA ARG A 221 24.74 -15.95 51.47
C ARG A 221 25.27 -16.86 50.35
N LYS A 222 26.51 -16.68 49.93
CA LYS A 222 27.12 -17.45 48.83
C LYS A 222 27.10 -18.96 49.06
N GLY A 223 26.91 -19.72 47.99
CA GLY A 223 26.91 -21.19 48.01
C GLY A 223 25.66 -21.83 48.64
N THR A 224 24.65 -21.03 48.98
CA THR A 224 23.39 -21.53 49.59
C THR A 224 22.28 -21.72 48.53
N THR A 225 21.08 -22.12 48.96
CA THR A 225 19.92 -22.34 48.08
C THR A 225 19.00 -21.12 48.07
N GLY A 226 18.82 -20.51 46.89
CA GLY A 226 17.82 -19.49 46.63
C GLY A 226 16.50 -20.09 46.16
N THR A 227 15.37 -19.52 46.55
CA THR A 227 14.03 -20.04 46.22
C THR A 227 13.13 -18.95 45.65
N VAL A 228 12.41 -19.25 44.58
CA VAL A 228 11.35 -18.40 44.02
C VAL A 228 10.00 -19.08 44.17
N VAL A 229 9.01 -18.34 44.65
CA VAL A 229 7.64 -18.84 44.84
C VAL A 229 6.71 -18.21 43.80
N GLY A 230 6.14 -19.06 42.95
CA GLY A 230 5.26 -18.72 41.83
C GLY A 230 5.93 -19.01 40.49
N GLY A 231 5.35 -19.89 39.67
CA GLY A 231 5.80 -20.25 38.32
C GLY A 231 5.04 -19.52 37.21
N GLY A 232 4.65 -18.27 37.49
CA GLY A 232 4.12 -17.35 36.47
C GLY A 232 5.24 -16.63 35.71
N LEU A 233 4.86 -15.65 34.89
CA LEU A 233 5.81 -14.83 34.10
C LEU A 233 6.89 -14.20 35.00
N LEU A 234 6.47 -13.45 36.01
CA LEU A 234 7.38 -12.78 36.95
C LEU A 234 8.26 -13.76 37.72
N GLY A 235 7.76 -14.95 38.02
CA GLY A 235 8.50 -15.93 38.80
C GLY A 235 9.59 -16.65 38.02
N LEU A 236 9.35 -16.94 36.74
CA LEU A 236 10.40 -17.45 35.87
C LEU A 236 11.49 -16.40 35.62
N GLU A 237 11.11 -15.13 35.47
CA GLU A 237 12.07 -14.03 35.36
C GLU A 237 12.85 -13.82 36.66
N ALA A 238 12.19 -13.85 37.83
CA ALA A 238 12.86 -13.74 39.12
C ALA A 238 13.81 -14.93 39.38
N ALA A 239 13.43 -16.14 38.96
CA ALA A 239 14.29 -17.32 39.06
C ALA A 239 15.52 -17.20 38.16
N HIS A 240 15.35 -16.71 36.93
CA HIS A 240 16.47 -16.40 36.04
C HIS A 240 17.41 -15.35 36.64
N ALA A 241 16.85 -14.24 37.14
CA ALA A 241 17.62 -13.20 37.82
C ALA A 241 18.44 -13.74 39.00
N MET A 242 17.86 -14.63 39.80
CA MET A 242 18.57 -15.27 40.92
C MET A 242 19.64 -16.27 40.45
N MET A 243 19.50 -16.88 39.28
CA MET A 243 20.53 -17.72 38.68
C MET A 243 21.69 -16.88 38.14
N ASP A 244 21.37 -15.79 37.43
CA ASP A 244 22.34 -14.83 36.87
C ASP A 244 23.17 -14.11 37.96
N LEU A 245 22.74 -14.14 39.23
CA LEU A 245 23.55 -13.65 40.34
C LEU A 245 24.80 -14.49 40.61
N GLU A 246 24.77 -15.78 40.28
CA GLU A 246 25.83 -16.77 40.55
C GLU A 246 26.26 -16.92 42.03
N ASP A 247 25.61 -16.21 42.97
CA ASP A 247 25.87 -16.32 44.40
C ASP A 247 25.28 -17.61 45.01
N PHE A 248 24.15 -18.11 44.48
CA PHE A 248 23.48 -19.30 44.99
C PHE A 248 24.02 -20.57 44.31
N ALA A 249 24.28 -21.62 45.09
CA ALA A 249 24.69 -22.92 44.53
C ALA A 249 23.56 -23.60 43.75
N LYS A 250 22.31 -23.35 44.16
CA LYS A 250 21.09 -23.85 43.49
C LYS A 250 19.97 -22.82 43.61
N VAL A 251 19.19 -22.68 42.55
CA VAL A 251 17.94 -21.92 42.56
C VAL A 251 16.77 -22.88 42.37
N LYS A 252 15.76 -22.78 43.23
CA LYS A 252 14.54 -23.61 43.18
C LYS A 252 13.32 -22.76 42.85
N LEU A 253 12.44 -23.27 42.00
CA LEU A 253 11.16 -22.65 41.67
C LEU A 253 10.00 -23.48 42.23
N ILE A 254 9.15 -22.89 43.06
CA ILE A 254 7.96 -23.53 43.63
C ILE A 254 6.72 -23.05 42.90
N GLU A 255 5.97 -23.96 42.31
CA GLU A 255 4.69 -23.67 41.66
C GLU A 255 3.59 -24.60 42.20
N ARG A 256 2.44 -24.00 42.53
CA ARG A 256 1.29 -24.73 43.10
C ARG A 256 0.51 -25.55 42.08
N ASN A 257 0.64 -25.25 40.80
CA ASN A 257 -0.01 -25.95 39.69
C ASN A 257 0.87 -27.10 39.17
N ARG A 258 0.29 -27.91 38.28
CA ARG A 258 0.95 -29.06 37.65
C ARG A 258 1.98 -28.69 36.57
N TRP A 259 2.03 -27.43 36.14
CA TRP A 259 3.02 -26.88 35.20
C TRP A 259 3.14 -25.35 35.41
N VAL A 260 4.23 -24.77 34.90
CA VAL A 260 4.46 -23.31 34.92
C VAL A 260 3.64 -22.60 33.83
N LEU A 261 3.37 -21.31 33.97
CA LEU A 261 2.57 -20.52 33.01
C LEU A 261 1.15 -21.06 32.77
N SER A 262 0.53 -21.66 33.79
CA SER A 262 -0.81 -22.28 33.70
C SER A 262 -1.94 -21.32 33.32
N ARG A 263 -1.69 -20.00 33.35
CA ARG A 263 -2.64 -18.97 32.89
C ARG A 263 -2.52 -18.65 31.40
N GLN A 264 -1.43 -19.06 30.75
CA GLN A 264 -1.13 -18.78 29.33
C GLN A 264 -1.08 -20.06 28.50
N LEU A 265 -0.68 -21.19 29.10
CA LEU A 265 -0.38 -22.45 28.42
C LEU A 265 -1.20 -23.62 28.96
N ASP A 266 -1.51 -24.56 28.09
CA ASP A 266 -2.04 -25.87 28.49
C ASP A 266 -0.94 -26.79 29.05
N GLY A 267 -1.32 -28.01 29.45
CA GLY A 267 -0.41 -28.95 30.10
C GLY A 267 0.72 -29.44 29.19
N ASP A 268 0.49 -29.59 27.89
CA ASP A 268 1.51 -30.04 26.94
C ASP A 268 2.56 -28.95 26.71
N ALA A 269 2.11 -27.72 26.42
CA ALA A 269 3.00 -26.58 26.23
C ALA A 269 3.75 -26.24 27.53
N GLY A 270 3.05 -26.25 28.68
CA GLY A 270 3.64 -26.00 29.99
C GLY A 270 4.65 -27.06 30.42
N GLY A 271 4.40 -28.34 30.12
CA GLY A 271 5.34 -29.42 30.36
C GLY A 271 6.64 -29.24 29.58
N MET A 272 6.54 -28.85 28.31
CA MET A 272 7.72 -28.54 27.47
C MET A 272 8.54 -27.37 28.03
N VAL A 273 7.89 -26.33 28.56
CA VAL A 273 8.60 -25.24 29.26
C VAL A 273 9.31 -25.77 30.50
N VAL A 274 8.68 -26.62 31.31
CA VAL A 274 9.30 -27.24 32.50
C VAL A 274 10.56 -28.03 32.13
N GLU A 275 10.52 -28.80 31.04
CA GLU A 275 11.68 -29.56 30.55
C GLU A 275 12.83 -28.64 30.16
N GLN A 276 12.55 -27.57 29.40
CA GLN A 276 13.56 -26.61 28.97
C GLN A 276 14.20 -25.85 30.13
N VAL A 277 13.41 -25.36 31.09
CA VAL A 277 13.97 -24.63 32.25
C VAL A 277 14.76 -25.53 33.19
N ARG A 278 14.38 -26.81 33.33
CA ARG A 278 15.17 -27.80 34.07
C ARG A 278 16.50 -28.10 33.39
N ALA A 279 16.51 -28.20 32.06
CA ALA A 279 17.73 -28.38 31.29
C ALA A 279 18.72 -27.21 31.44
N MET A 280 18.21 -26.02 31.79
CA MET A 280 19.01 -24.82 32.09
C MET A 280 19.52 -24.77 33.53
N GLY A 281 19.19 -25.75 34.38
CA GLY A 281 19.67 -25.85 35.76
C GLY A 281 18.71 -25.35 36.82
N LEU A 282 17.50 -24.91 36.47
CA LEU A 282 16.47 -24.50 37.43
C LEU A 282 15.76 -25.74 38.03
N ASP A 283 15.79 -25.89 39.36
CA ASP A 283 15.09 -26.98 40.04
C ASP A 283 13.61 -26.61 40.27
N VAL A 284 12.72 -27.17 39.44
CA VAL A 284 11.29 -26.84 39.45
C VAL A 284 10.48 -27.86 40.28
N MET A 285 9.86 -27.38 41.36
CA MET A 285 8.96 -28.10 42.25
C MET A 285 7.50 -27.73 41.95
N LEU A 286 6.79 -28.65 41.29
CA LEU A 286 5.40 -28.47 40.89
C LEU A 286 4.44 -29.03 41.94
N SER A 287 3.19 -28.55 41.93
CA SER A 287 2.14 -28.95 42.89
C SER A 287 2.51 -28.76 44.36
N LYS A 288 3.38 -27.78 44.66
CA LYS A 288 3.85 -27.47 46.02
C LYS A 288 3.37 -26.09 46.47
N ARG A 289 3.02 -25.96 47.75
CA ARG A 289 2.56 -24.71 48.38
C ARG A 289 3.29 -24.48 49.69
N VAL A 290 3.77 -23.26 49.91
CA VAL A 290 4.48 -22.88 51.14
C VAL A 290 3.47 -22.69 52.27
N GLY A 291 3.62 -23.47 53.35
CA GLY A 291 2.78 -23.39 54.54
C GLY A 291 3.37 -22.49 55.63
N ARG A 292 4.68 -22.59 55.90
CA ARG A 292 5.42 -21.71 56.83
C ARG A 292 6.87 -21.51 56.39
N ILE A 293 7.46 -20.37 56.76
CA ILE A 293 8.89 -20.08 56.59
C ILE A 293 9.60 -20.35 57.92
N LEU A 294 10.72 -21.09 57.87
CA LEU A 294 11.56 -21.38 59.03
C LEU A 294 12.64 -20.30 59.15
N THR A 295 12.80 -19.76 60.35
CA THR A 295 13.78 -18.72 60.64
C THR A 295 14.78 -19.18 61.70
N ASP A 296 15.97 -18.57 61.70
CA ASP A 296 16.90 -18.66 62.83
C ASP A 296 16.55 -17.68 63.95
N GLU A 297 17.39 -17.63 65.00
CA GLU A 297 17.20 -16.75 66.17
C GLU A 297 17.29 -15.26 65.82
N GLU A 298 17.96 -14.90 64.71
CA GLU A 298 18.11 -13.51 64.22
C GLU A 298 17.05 -13.13 63.17
N ASN A 299 16.06 -13.99 62.98
CA ASN A 299 14.97 -13.88 62.02
C ASN A 299 15.42 -13.96 60.55
N PHE A 300 16.53 -14.64 60.24
CA PHE A 300 16.89 -14.95 58.85
C PHE A 300 16.23 -16.24 58.37
N VAL A 301 15.90 -16.29 57.08
CA VAL A 301 15.38 -17.50 56.43
C VAL A 301 16.40 -18.64 56.53
N LYS A 302 15.96 -19.78 57.07
CA LYS A 302 16.71 -21.05 57.15
C LYS A 302 16.06 -22.15 56.29
N GLY A 303 14.77 -22.04 56.00
CA GLY A 303 14.06 -23.01 55.19
C GLY A 303 12.57 -22.69 55.08
N LEU A 304 11.81 -23.63 54.54
CA LEU A 304 10.36 -23.58 54.45
C LEU A 304 9.75 -24.95 54.69
N VAL A 305 8.48 -24.96 55.07
CA VAL A 305 7.66 -26.17 55.17
C VAL A 305 6.46 -26.02 54.28
N PHE A 306 6.23 -27.04 53.45
CA PHE A 306 5.11 -27.09 52.53
C PHE A 306 3.80 -27.45 53.26
N GLU A 307 2.66 -27.18 52.64
CA GLU A 307 1.34 -27.55 53.19
C GLU A 307 1.16 -29.07 53.39
N ASP A 308 1.94 -29.89 52.68
CA ASP A 308 1.95 -31.36 52.82
C ASP A 308 2.94 -31.87 53.89
N GLY A 309 3.61 -30.96 54.61
CA GLY A 309 4.50 -31.28 55.73
C GLY A 309 5.96 -31.54 55.35
N GLU A 310 6.30 -31.59 54.06
CA GLU A 310 7.70 -31.71 53.63
C GLU A 310 8.47 -30.41 53.95
N GLU A 311 9.72 -30.53 54.42
CA GLU A 311 10.60 -29.39 54.72
C GLU A 311 11.71 -29.24 53.67
N MET A 312 12.10 -28.00 53.38
CA MET A 312 13.15 -27.67 52.43
C MET A 312 14.06 -26.56 52.96
N GLU A 313 15.37 -26.78 52.92
CA GLU A 313 16.36 -25.79 53.29
C GLU A 313 16.52 -24.72 52.20
N CYS A 314 16.51 -23.44 52.59
CA CYS A 314 16.81 -22.30 51.74
C CYS A 314 17.21 -21.10 52.59
N SER A 315 18.01 -20.20 52.03
CA SER A 315 18.53 -19.01 52.73
C SER A 315 17.89 -17.70 52.24
N CYS A 316 17.21 -17.76 51.09
CA CYS A 316 16.61 -16.61 50.42
C CYS A 316 15.33 -17.05 49.68
N ILE A 317 14.26 -16.27 49.82
CA ILE A 317 12.96 -16.51 49.17
C ILE A 317 12.53 -15.25 48.43
N CYS A 318 12.26 -15.35 47.13
CA CYS A 318 11.64 -14.29 46.34
C CYS A 318 10.19 -14.68 45.99
N PHE A 319 9.22 -13.90 46.47
CA PHE A 319 7.80 -14.10 46.13
C PHE A 319 7.43 -13.39 44.84
N ALA A 320 6.94 -14.16 43.87
CA ALA A 320 6.43 -13.70 42.57
C ALA A 320 5.02 -14.24 42.32
N ILE A 321 4.14 -14.09 43.32
CA ILE A 321 2.79 -14.71 43.36
C ILE A 321 1.68 -13.82 42.80
N GLY A 322 2.01 -12.67 42.23
CA GLY A 322 1.07 -11.73 41.61
C GLY A 322 1.31 -10.28 42.02
N ILE A 323 0.44 -9.40 41.55
CA ILE A 323 0.46 -7.95 41.83
C ILE A 323 -0.92 -7.50 42.34
N LYS A 324 -0.95 -6.36 43.04
CA LYS A 324 -2.18 -5.70 43.51
C LYS A 324 -2.16 -4.23 43.07
N SER A 325 -3.21 -3.77 42.40
CA SER A 325 -3.33 -2.38 41.95
C SER A 325 -3.21 -1.39 43.12
N ARG A 326 -2.49 -0.28 42.89
CA ARG A 326 -2.31 0.80 43.87
C ARG A 326 -3.47 1.78 43.82
N ASP A 327 -4.55 1.44 44.52
CA ASP A 327 -5.79 2.21 44.61
C ASP A 327 -5.98 2.91 45.98
N GLU A 328 -5.00 2.84 46.87
CA GLU A 328 -5.05 3.40 48.22
C GLU A 328 -5.32 4.90 48.24
N LEU A 329 -4.67 5.65 47.35
CA LEU A 329 -4.86 7.10 47.21
C LEU A 329 -6.28 7.43 46.73
N ALA A 330 -6.81 6.63 45.80
CA ALA A 330 -8.16 6.77 45.27
C ALA A 330 -9.22 6.45 46.33
N ARG A 331 -9.03 5.38 47.10
CA ARG A 331 -9.91 4.99 48.22
C ARG A 331 -9.98 6.07 49.29
N LYS A 332 -8.83 6.63 49.70
CA LYS A 332 -8.76 7.73 50.67
C LYS A 332 -9.50 8.99 50.18
N THR A 333 -9.48 9.23 48.86
CA THR A 333 -10.13 10.37 48.20
C THR A 333 -11.64 10.15 47.96
N GLY A 334 -12.15 8.94 48.21
CA GLY A 334 -13.53 8.57 47.92
C GLY A 334 -13.83 8.37 46.43
N LEU A 335 -12.85 7.96 45.63
CA LEU A 335 -13.08 7.49 44.25
C LEU A 335 -13.60 6.05 44.26
N ASN A 336 -14.48 5.71 43.32
CA ASN A 336 -14.97 4.35 43.17
C ASN A 336 -13.82 3.39 42.82
N CYS A 337 -13.64 2.34 43.61
CA CYS A 337 -12.61 1.32 43.41
C CYS A 337 -13.26 -0.07 43.43
N ALA A 338 -12.74 -1.01 42.65
CA ALA A 338 -13.27 -2.38 42.59
C ALA A 338 -12.90 -3.18 43.87
N ASP A 339 -13.81 -4.04 44.34
CA ASP A 339 -13.58 -4.86 45.54
C ASP A 339 -12.65 -6.04 45.25
N ARG A 340 -12.94 -6.80 44.18
CA ARG A 340 -12.21 -8.01 43.81
C ARG A 340 -11.11 -7.69 42.80
N GLY A 341 -9.84 -7.84 43.20
CA GLY A 341 -8.67 -7.53 42.37
C GLY A 341 -8.13 -6.11 42.53
N GLY A 342 -8.92 -5.20 43.12
CA GLY A 342 -8.55 -3.80 43.30
C GLY A 342 -8.64 -2.97 42.02
N GLY A 343 -8.21 -1.71 42.12
CA GLY A 343 -8.12 -0.76 41.01
C GLY A 343 -9.25 0.28 40.99
N ILE A 344 -8.92 1.44 40.42
CA ILE A 344 -9.76 2.63 40.31
C ILE A 344 -10.74 2.42 39.15
N VAL A 345 -12.05 2.47 39.42
CA VAL A 345 -13.07 2.22 38.39
C VAL A 345 -13.08 3.37 37.38
N VAL A 346 -12.94 3.03 36.09
CA VAL A 346 -12.94 4.00 34.99
C VAL A 346 -13.98 3.69 33.91
N GLY A 347 -14.48 4.75 33.27
CA GLY A 347 -15.32 4.67 32.08
C GLY A 347 -14.55 4.30 30.79
N PRO A 348 -15.23 4.10 29.64
CA PRO A 348 -14.57 3.91 28.34
C PRO A 348 -13.73 5.10 27.88
N ASP A 349 -14.00 6.28 28.40
CA ASP A 349 -13.23 7.53 28.23
C ASP A 349 -12.14 7.72 29.30
N LEU A 350 -11.95 6.72 30.17
CA LEU A 350 -10.92 6.64 31.22
C LEU A 350 -11.12 7.61 32.40
N VAL A 351 -12.26 8.31 32.45
CA VAL A 351 -12.62 9.17 33.58
C VAL A 351 -13.01 8.32 34.79
N THR A 352 -12.64 8.80 35.98
CA THR A 352 -13.04 8.18 37.26
C THR A 352 -14.44 8.64 37.69
N SER A 353 -14.84 8.33 38.93
CA SER A 353 -16.11 8.80 39.49
C SER A 353 -16.14 10.31 39.81
N LYS A 354 -15.02 11.03 39.62
CA LYS A 354 -14.94 12.49 39.77
C LYS A 354 -14.47 13.14 38.46
N PRO A 355 -15.02 14.29 38.07
CA PRO A 355 -14.63 14.98 36.85
C PRO A 355 -13.16 15.41 36.91
N ASP A 356 -12.53 15.52 35.74
CA ASP A 356 -11.13 15.94 35.55
C ASP A 356 -10.07 15.03 36.21
N ILE A 357 -10.49 13.91 36.83
CA ILE A 357 -9.61 12.88 37.37
C ILE A 357 -9.75 11.61 36.53
N TYR A 358 -8.63 11.16 35.97
CA TYR A 358 -8.51 10.00 35.10
C TYR A 358 -7.60 8.96 35.75
N ALA A 359 -7.74 7.69 35.37
CA ALA A 359 -6.79 6.64 35.75
C ALA A 359 -6.42 5.77 34.57
N ILE A 360 -5.13 5.44 34.44
CA ILE A 360 -4.56 4.63 33.35
C ILE A 360 -3.55 3.61 33.88
N GLY A 361 -3.33 2.54 33.11
CA GLY A 361 -2.39 1.48 33.47
C GLY A 361 -2.94 0.51 34.52
N GLU A 362 -2.05 -0.11 35.29
CA GLU A 362 -2.42 -1.21 36.22
C GLU A 362 -3.28 -0.75 37.41
N CYS A 363 -3.27 0.54 37.74
CA CYS A 363 -4.13 1.10 38.77
C CYS A 363 -5.59 1.23 38.31
N ALA A 364 -5.85 1.23 37.00
CA ALA A 364 -7.18 1.42 36.43
C ALA A 364 -7.93 0.09 36.27
N SER A 365 -9.20 0.09 36.67
CA SER A 365 -10.13 -1.03 36.59
C SER A 365 -11.24 -0.69 35.59
N TRP A 366 -11.17 -1.31 34.40
CA TRP A 366 -12.17 -1.15 33.35
C TRP A 366 -13.05 -2.40 33.30
N GLU A 367 -14.38 -2.23 33.33
CA GLU A 367 -15.34 -3.33 33.52
C GLU A 367 -15.04 -4.22 34.74
N ASN A 368 -14.57 -3.63 35.85
CA ASN A 368 -14.11 -4.33 37.06
C ASN A 368 -12.95 -5.30 36.83
N GLN A 369 -12.10 -5.03 35.84
CA GLN A 369 -10.91 -5.82 35.52
C GLN A 369 -9.66 -4.96 35.40
N THR A 370 -8.58 -5.45 35.98
CA THR A 370 -7.22 -4.94 35.85
C THR A 370 -6.42 -5.95 35.03
N PHE A 371 -5.69 -5.50 34.01
CA PHE A 371 -5.08 -6.42 33.03
C PHE A 371 -3.68 -6.89 33.42
N GLY A 372 -2.92 -6.12 34.21
CA GLY A 372 -1.56 -6.47 34.63
C GLY A 372 -0.58 -6.63 33.45
N LEU A 373 -0.82 -5.89 32.36
CA LEU A 373 -0.02 -5.90 31.14
C LEU A 373 0.25 -4.46 30.70
N ILE A 374 1.43 -4.24 30.11
CA ILE A 374 1.83 -2.92 29.61
C ILE A 374 0.97 -2.48 28.41
N ALA A 375 0.71 -3.37 27.45
CA ALA A 375 0.04 -3.02 26.20
C ALA A 375 -1.36 -2.39 26.42
N PRO A 376 -2.25 -2.96 27.25
CA PRO A 376 -3.50 -2.29 27.64
C PRO A 376 -3.27 -0.91 28.28
N GLY A 377 -2.25 -0.75 29.12
CA GLY A 377 -1.93 0.53 29.74
C GLY A 377 -1.48 1.60 28.72
N VAL A 378 -0.66 1.21 27.75
CA VAL A 378 -0.22 2.10 26.66
C VAL A 378 -1.38 2.47 25.73
N GLU A 379 -2.34 1.55 25.53
CA GLU A 379 -3.59 1.84 24.81
C GLU A 379 -4.46 2.84 25.59
N MET A 380 -4.59 2.67 26.91
CA MET A 380 -5.27 3.67 27.76
C MET A 380 -4.59 5.05 27.66
N ALA A 381 -3.27 5.10 27.70
CA ALA A 381 -2.50 6.33 27.52
C ALA A 381 -2.77 7.00 26.15
N ASP A 382 -2.88 6.22 25.06
CA ASP A 382 -3.22 6.76 23.73
C ASP A 382 -4.63 7.34 23.68
N VAL A 383 -5.61 6.58 24.21
CA VAL A 383 -7.02 7.02 24.24
C VAL A 383 -7.14 8.33 25.01
N LEU A 384 -6.50 8.43 26.18
CA LEU A 384 -6.58 9.63 27.01
C LEU A 384 -5.87 10.82 26.34
N ALA A 385 -4.63 10.66 25.88
CA ALA A 385 -3.88 11.74 25.23
C ALA A 385 -4.60 12.26 23.97
N PHE A 386 -5.18 11.37 23.16
CA PHE A 386 -6.00 11.74 22.01
C PHE A 386 -7.26 12.49 22.45
N ASN A 387 -7.96 12.02 23.48
CA ASN A 387 -9.21 12.66 23.93
C ASN A 387 -8.97 14.06 24.50
N LEU A 388 -7.83 14.29 25.17
CA LEU A 388 -7.49 15.62 25.67
C LEU A 388 -7.14 16.59 24.53
N THR A 389 -6.42 16.14 23.51
CA THR A 389 -5.87 17.03 22.47
C THR A 389 -6.70 17.07 21.19
N GLN A 390 -7.09 15.93 20.64
CA GLN A 390 -7.66 15.80 19.28
C GLN A 390 -9.19 15.78 19.24
N ALA A 391 -9.87 15.52 20.36
CA ALA A 391 -11.33 15.40 20.39
C ALA A 391 -12.12 16.68 20.01
N LYS A 392 -11.46 17.85 19.96
CA LYS A 392 -12.08 19.09 19.44
C LYS A 392 -12.35 19.02 17.93
N ALA A 393 -11.53 18.27 17.19
CA ALA A 393 -11.62 18.13 15.73
C ALA A 393 -12.06 16.73 15.28
N HIS A 394 -12.08 15.75 16.19
CA HIS A 394 -12.37 14.36 15.91
C HIS A 394 -13.35 13.77 16.92
N ALA A 395 -14.03 12.67 16.57
CA ALA A 395 -14.83 11.93 17.54
C ALA A 395 -13.95 11.38 18.68
N PRO A 396 -14.38 11.48 19.95
CA PRO A 396 -13.63 10.91 21.09
C PRO A 396 -13.42 9.40 20.93
N ARG A 397 -12.21 8.94 21.27
CA ARG A 397 -11.87 7.52 21.33
C ARG A 397 -12.43 6.91 22.60
N LYS A 398 -12.75 5.61 22.52
CA LYS A 398 -13.18 4.80 23.66
C LYS A 398 -12.24 3.62 23.82
N PHE A 399 -11.77 3.40 25.04
CA PHE A 399 -11.08 2.18 25.42
C PHE A 399 -12.03 1.00 25.28
N LYS A 400 -11.56 -0.04 24.60
CA LYS A 400 -12.30 -1.28 24.35
C LYS A 400 -11.61 -2.39 25.12
N ARG A 401 -12.24 -3.58 25.15
CA ARG A 401 -11.61 -4.75 25.74
C ARG A 401 -10.26 -4.98 25.05
N PRO A 402 -9.15 -4.92 25.80
CA PRO A 402 -7.83 -4.96 25.20
C PRO A 402 -7.47 -6.38 24.77
N ASP A 403 -6.51 -6.47 23.85
CA ASP A 403 -5.92 -7.74 23.48
C ASP A 403 -4.99 -8.26 24.58
N LEU A 404 -5.25 -9.49 25.02
CA LEU A 404 -4.45 -10.16 26.04
C LEU A 404 -3.40 -11.11 25.43
N SER A 405 -3.25 -11.08 24.11
CA SER A 405 -2.19 -11.82 23.42
C SER A 405 -0.83 -11.38 23.95
N THR A 406 0.01 -12.37 24.24
CA THR A 406 1.30 -12.18 24.91
C THR A 406 2.34 -12.99 24.17
N LYS A 407 3.47 -12.37 23.83
CA LYS A 407 4.67 -13.03 23.30
C LYS A 407 5.85 -12.62 24.17
N LEU A 408 6.58 -13.61 24.70
CA LEU A 408 7.64 -13.41 25.67
C LEU A 408 8.79 -14.39 25.40
N LYS A 409 9.96 -14.03 25.91
CA LYS A 409 11.14 -14.89 25.96
C LYS A 409 11.52 -15.04 27.42
N LEU A 410 11.32 -16.22 27.99
CA LEU A 410 11.54 -16.50 29.42
C LEU A 410 12.68 -17.52 29.50
N LEU A 411 13.78 -17.22 30.19
CA LEU A 411 14.92 -18.14 30.29
C LEU A 411 15.47 -18.61 28.93
N GLY A 412 15.31 -17.81 27.86
CA GLY A 412 15.67 -18.23 26.50
C GLY A 412 14.62 -19.08 25.77
N VAL A 413 13.52 -19.47 26.42
CA VAL A 413 12.37 -20.15 25.83
C VAL A 413 11.41 -19.12 25.24
N GLU A 414 11.16 -19.21 23.93
CA GLU A 414 10.12 -18.40 23.29
C GLU A 414 8.73 -18.97 23.57
N VAL A 415 7.84 -18.13 24.10
CA VAL A 415 6.46 -18.49 24.44
C VAL A 415 5.51 -17.44 23.90
N ALA A 416 4.44 -17.86 23.23
CA ALA A 416 3.37 -16.97 22.84
C ALA A 416 1.98 -17.58 23.05
N SER A 417 1.03 -16.76 23.46
CA SER A 417 -0.41 -17.08 23.45
C SER A 417 -1.17 -15.92 22.83
N PHE A 418 -2.19 -16.22 22.02
CA PHE A 418 -2.94 -15.19 21.30
C PHE A 418 -4.42 -15.53 21.17
N GLY A 419 -5.25 -14.50 21.05
CA GLY A 419 -6.70 -14.68 20.90
C GLY A 419 -7.34 -15.36 22.11
N ASP A 420 -8.32 -16.23 21.85
CA ASP A 420 -8.94 -17.06 22.87
C ASP A 420 -8.26 -18.43 22.97
N PHE A 421 -7.02 -18.42 23.46
CA PHE A 421 -6.11 -19.58 23.51
C PHE A 421 -6.57 -20.74 24.42
N PHE A 422 -7.68 -20.58 25.15
CA PHE A 422 -8.34 -21.65 25.91
C PHE A 422 -9.79 -21.88 25.46
N ALA A 423 -10.18 -21.49 24.24
CA ALA A 423 -11.54 -21.67 23.75
C ALA A 423 -12.01 -23.15 23.72
N ASP A 424 -11.07 -24.10 23.68
CA ASP A 424 -11.30 -25.55 23.77
C ASP A 424 -11.48 -26.07 25.20
N ARG A 425 -11.13 -25.27 26.21
CA ARG A 425 -11.34 -25.57 27.63
C ARG A 425 -12.51 -24.77 28.22
N ASP A 426 -12.50 -23.46 27.99
CA ASP A 426 -13.41 -22.50 28.64
C ASP A 426 -14.59 -22.11 27.74
N GLY A 427 -14.58 -22.56 26.48
CA GLY A 427 -15.51 -22.14 25.44
C GLY A 427 -15.10 -20.81 24.78
N PRO A 428 -15.44 -20.59 23.49
CA PRO A 428 -15.10 -19.37 22.80
C PRO A 428 -15.88 -18.18 23.38
N LYS A 429 -15.17 -17.13 23.79
CA LYS A 429 -15.75 -15.88 24.32
C LYS A 429 -16.59 -15.15 23.26
N ASP A 430 -16.15 -15.19 22.01
CA ASP A 430 -16.81 -14.57 20.86
C ASP A 430 -16.78 -15.52 19.65
N MET A 431 -17.86 -15.58 18.86
CA MET A 431 -17.98 -16.40 17.65
C MET A 431 -18.26 -15.53 16.42
N PRO A 432 -17.47 -15.65 15.33
CA PRO A 432 -17.73 -14.94 14.08
C PRO A 432 -19.12 -15.30 13.50
N GLY A 433 -19.91 -14.29 13.13
CA GLY A 433 -21.17 -14.47 12.38
C GLY A 433 -22.46 -14.68 13.20
N ARG A 434 -22.42 -14.67 14.54
CA ARG A 434 -23.64 -14.61 15.38
C ARG A 434 -23.89 -13.16 15.84
N PRO A 435 -25.12 -12.61 15.72
CA PRO A 435 -25.43 -11.32 16.33
C PRO A 435 -25.26 -11.42 17.85
N ARG A 436 -24.70 -10.39 18.49
CA ARG A 436 -24.69 -10.27 19.96
C ARG A 436 -26.13 -10.39 20.45
N ALA A 437 -26.49 -11.53 21.05
CA ALA A 437 -27.75 -11.65 21.76
C ALA A 437 -27.70 -10.64 22.92
N GLY A 438 -28.57 -9.63 22.87
CA GLY A 438 -28.72 -8.69 23.97
C GLY A 438 -29.00 -9.46 25.25
N LYS A 439 -28.31 -9.09 26.34
CA LYS A 439 -28.64 -9.55 27.70
C LYS A 439 -30.13 -9.26 27.94
N LYS A 440 -30.98 -10.28 27.83
CA LYS A 440 -32.31 -10.25 28.46
C LYS A 440 -32.12 -10.65 29.92
N GLU A 441 -32.38 -9.69 30.79
CA GLU A 441 -32.54 -9.90 32.21
C GLU A 441 -33.54 -11.04 32.46
N ALA A 442 -33.15 -11.95 33.36
CA ALA A 442 -34.01 -13.00 33.84
C ALA A 442 -35.16 -12.39 34.66
N LYS A 443 -36.38 -12.43 34.13
CA LYS A 443 -37.60 -12.40 34.94
C LYS A 443 -38.20 -13.80 34.95
N GLY A 444 -38.41 -14.31 36.16
CA GLY A 444 -38.77 -15.69 36.43
C GLY A 444 -40.14 -16.09 35.90
N VAL A 445 -40.28 -17.40 35.64
CA VAL A 445 -41.55 -18.12 35.66
C VAL A 445 -41.27 -19.53 36.21
N ASN A 446 -42.11 -19.91 37.16
CA ASN A 446 -42.13 -21.19 37.84
C ASN A 446 -42.52 -22.36 36.91
N GLY A 447 -41.92 -23.52 37.19
CA GLY A 447 -42.57 -24.82 37.04
C GLY A 447 -42.07 -25.68 35.89
N THR A 448 -41.22 -26.68 36.19
CA THR A 448 -41.55 -28.11 35.93
C THR A 448 -40.51 -29.08 36.52
N THR A 449 -41.04 -29.98 37.36
CA THR A 449 -40.67 -31.38 37.64
C THR A 449 -39.21 -31.82 37.91
N THR A 450 -39.06 -32.41 39.09
CA THR A 450 -37.92 -33.11 39.72
C THR A 450 -37.46 -34.41 39.04
N ARG A 451 -37.60 -34.56 37.71
CA ARG A 451 -37.16 -35.79 37.00
C ARG A 451 -35.90 -35.64 36.12
N ASP A 452 -35.36 -34.43 35.94
CA ASP A 452 -34.15 -34.20 35.13
C ASP A 452 -32.85 -34.02 35.93
N LYS A 453 -32.90 -34.13 37.26
CA LYS A 453 -31.69 -33.98 38.12
C LYS A 453 -30.78 -35.20 38.17
N VAL A 454 -31.12 -36.31 37.51
CA VAL A 454 -30.34 -37.56 37.55
C VAL A 454 -29.57 -37.82 36.25
N LYS A 455 -29.77 -37.02 35.18
CA LYS A 455 -29.03 -37.19 33.90
C LYS A 455 -27.77 -36.34 33.76
N ASN A 456 -27.53 -35.37 34.65
CA ASN A 456 -26.36 -34.47 34.57
C ASN A 456 -25.20 -34.89 35.48
N LEU A 457 -25.13 -36.17 35.89
CA LEU A 457 -24.06 -36.69 36.75
C LEU A 457 -23.13 -37.71 36.07
N THR A 458 -23.38 -38.05 34.79
CA THR A 458 -22.57 -39.05 34.07
C THR A 458 -22.03 -38.60 32.71
N ASP A 459 -22.46 -37.46 32.17
CA ASP A 459 -21.93 -36.90 30.94
C ASP A 459 -21.29 -35.53 31.25
N GLY A 460 -19.99 -35.41 30.99
CA GLY A 460 -19.25 -34.16 31.16
C GLY A 460 -19.85 -33.01 30.33
N PRO A 461 -19.44 -31.75 30.58
CA PRO A 461 -19.94 -30.61 29.82
C PRO A 461 -19.80 -30.87 28.32
N ALA A 462 -20.83 -30.52 27.55
CA ALA A 462 -20.82 -30.67 26.10
C ALA A 462 -19.53 -30.04 25.52
N PRO A 463 -18.81 -30.75 24.62
CA PRO A 463 -17.54 -30.25 24.11
C PRO A 463 -17.74 -28.87 23.46
N PRO A 464 -16.85 -27.90 23.72
CA PRO A 464 -16.99 -26.57 23.16
C PRO A 464 -16.97 -26.63 21.62
N PRO A 465 -17.69 -25.73 20.92
CA PRO A 465 -17.87 -25.78 19.47
C PRO A 465 -16.63 -25.24 18.72
N VAL A 466 -15.46 -25.82 19.00
CA VAL A 466 -14.16 -25.44 18.42
C VAL A 466 -13.37 -26.69 18.06
N LYS A 467 -12.39 -26.55 17.16
CA LYS A 467 -11.44 -27.62 16.81
C LYS A 467 -10.02 -27.15 17.05
N ALA A 468 -9.25 -27.94 17.79
CA ALA A 468 -7.83 -27.70 18.00
C ALA A 468 -7.01 -28.44 16.94
N LEU A 469 -6.01 -27.76 16.37
CA LEU A 469 -4.96 -28.37 15.56
C LEU A 469 -3.63 -28.16 16.26
N THR A 470 -2.93 -29.26 16.54
CA THR A 470 -1.68 -29.26 17.29
C THR A 470 -0.55 -29.82 16.44
N TYR A 471 0.57 -29.10 16.42
CA TYR A 471 1.86 -29.53 15.90
C TYR A 471 2.84 -29.60 17.07
N LYS A 472 3.46 -30.76 17.28
CA LYS A 472 4.41 -31.01 18.37
C LYS A 472 5.64 -31.70 17.81
N ASP A 473 6.77 -31.00 17.83
CA ASP A 473 8.09 -31.54 17.51
C ASP A 473 8.93 -31.59 18.80
N PRO A 474 9.09 -32.78 19.43
CA PRO A 474 9.86 -32.93 20.65
C PRO A 474 11.38 -32.82 20.43
N PHE A 475 11.88 -32.97 19.20
CA PHE A 475 13.31 -32.90 18.89
C PHE A 475 13.76 -31.44 18.73
N GLN A 476 12.94 -30.64 18.07
CA GLN A 476 13.17 -29.20 17.93
C GLN A 476 12.62 -28.38 19.10
N GLN A 477 11.94 -29.02 20.06
CA GLN A 477 11.30 -28.35 21.19
C GLN A 477 10.27 -27.29 20.74
N VAL A 478 9.53 -27.62 19.68
CA VAL A 478 8.50 -26.75 19.09
C VAL A 478 7.11 -27.31 19.38
N TYR A 479 6.24 -26.44 19.89
CA TYR A 479 4.82 -26.75 20.08
C TYR A 479 3.97 -25.61 19.50
N LYS A 480 2.98 -25.94 18.68
CA LYS A 480 1.97 -25.00 18.17
C LYS A 480 0.60 -25.63 18.34
N LYS A 481 -0.34 -24.92 18.98
CA LYS A 481 -1.75 -25.33 19.08
C LYS A 481 -2.63 -24.17 18.68
N TYR A 482 -3.37 -24.33 17.58
CA TYR A 482 -4.29 -23.32 17.05
C TYR A 482 -5.73 -23.81 17.18
N LEU A 483 -6.61 -22.90 17.60
CA LEU A 483 -8.02 -23.15 17.84
C LEU A 483 -8.86 -22.51 16.74
N PHE A 484 -9.70 -23.31 16.09
CA PHE A 484 -10.53 -22.91 14.97
C PHE A 484 -12.01 -23.09 15.25
N THR A 485 -12.85 -22.40 14.48
CA THR A 485 -14.27 -22.74 14.37
C THR A 485 -14.46 -24.17 13.83
N VAL A 486 -15.61 -24.80 14.09
CA VAL A 486 -15.88 -26.20 13.70
C VAL A 486 -15.71 -26.46 12.19
N ASP A 487 -15.98 -25.44 11.37
CA ASP A 487 -15.85 -25.45 9.92
C ASP A 487 -14.42 -25.13 9.43
N GLY A 488 -13.48 -24.86 10.35
CA GLY A 488 -12.10 -24.51 10.03
C GLY A 488 -11.92 -23.15 9.37
N LYS A 489 -12.96 -22.32 9.29
CA LYS A 489 -12.89 -21.04 8.55
C LYS A 489 -12.26 -19.91 9.32
N TYR A 490 -12.33 -19.91 10.64
CA TYR A 490 -11.80 -18.81 11.45
C TYR A 490 -10.86 -19.34 12.52
N LEU A 491 -9.73 -18.65 12.69
CA LEU A 491 -8.82 -18.83 13.82
C LEU A 491 -9.34 -18.02 15.01
N LEU A 492 -9.55 -18.67 16.14
CA LEU A 492 -10.07 -18.09 17.38
C LEU A 492 -8.96 -17.71 18.36
N GLY A 493 -7.83 -18.43 18.31
CA GLY A 493 -6.70 -18.23 19.21
C GLY A 493 -5.70 -19.36 19.09
N GLY A 494 -4.65 -19.32 19.91
CA GLY A 494 -3.66 -20.39 19.95
C GLY A 494 -2.49 -20.09 20.87
N MET A 495 -1.60 -21.07 20.99
CA MET A 495 -0.38 -20.99 21.79
C MET A 495 0.80 -21.62 21.03
N MET A 496 2.01 -21.11 21.28
CA MET A 496 3.25 -21.44 20.59
C MET A 496 4.42 -21.51 21.58
N ILE A 497 5.28 -22.51 21.45
CA ILE A 497 6.55 -22.69 22.19
C ILE A 497 7.67 -22.96 21.19
N GLY A 498 8.84 -22.37 21.41
CA GLY A 498 10.06 -22.59 20.62
C GLY A 498 10.10 -21.78 19.33
N ASP A 499 9.13 -21.99 18.42
CA ASP A 499 8.97 -21.18 17.21
C ASP A 499 7.73 -20.28 17.31
N THR A 500 7.95 -19.00 17.60
CA THR A 500 6.88 -17.99 17.73
C THR A 500 6.85 -16.98 16.57
N LYS A 501 7.47 -17.30 15.42
CA LYS A 501 7.59 -16.37 14.28
C LYS A 501 6.23 -15.98 13.68
N ASP A 502 5.29 -16.92 13.65
CA ASP A 502 3.95 -16.69 13.08
C ASP A 502 3.07 -15.78 13.95
N TYR A 503 3.42 -15.54 15.23
CA TYR A 503 2.61 -14.77 16.18
C TYR A 503 2.14 -13.42 15.60
N VAL A 504 3.06 -12.67 14.96
CA VAL A 504 2.78 -11.35 14.37
C VAL A 504 1.76 -11.43 13.24
N LYS A 505 1.73 -12.54 12.50
CA LYS A 505 0.77 -12.79 11.41
C LYS A 505 -0.59 -13.25 11.95
N LEU A 506 -0.62 -14.05 13.01
CA LEU A 506 -1.84 -14.69 13.51
C LEU A 506 -2.68 -13.79 14.42
N VAL A 507 -2.07 -12.93 15.23
CA VAL A 507 -2.80 -12.00 16.11
C VAL A 507 -3.79 -11.11 15.32
N PRO A 508 -3.41 -10.46 14.21
CA PRO A 508 -4.36 -9.69 13.40
C PRO A 508 -5.46 -10.55 12.76
N MET A 509 -5.18 -11.81 12.40
CA MET A 509 -6.19 -12.71 11.82
C MET A 509 -7.30 -13.01 12.81
N VAL A 510 -6.96 -13.25 14.07
CA VAL A 510 -7.93 -13.44 15.15
C VAL A 510 -8.69 -12.15 15.45
N LYS A 511 -7.97 -11.03 15.65
CA LYS A 511 -8.59 -9.73 15.97
C LYS A 511 -9.63 -9.29 14.95
N ASN A 512 -9.30 -9.47 13.66
CA ASN A 512 -10.17 -9.05 12.57
C ASN A 512 -11.21 -10.10 12.18
N GLN A 513 -11.24 -11.26 12.87
CA GLN A 513 -12.04 -12.41 12.49
C GLN A 513 -11.93 -12.70 10.99
N LYS A 514 -10.70 -12.73 10.47
CA LYS A 514 -10.46 -12.93 9.04
C LYS A 514 -10.71 -14.41 8.69
N PRO A 515 -11.53 -14.72 7.67
CA PRO A 515 -11.66 -16.10 7.22
C PRO A 515 -10.33 -16.59 6.63
N LEU A 516 -9.98 -17.84 6.89
CA LEU A 516 -8.80 -18.49 6.34
C LEU A 516 -8.98 -18.71 4.83
N GLU A 517 -7.97 -18.30 4.08
CA GLU A 517 -7.88 -18.53 2.63
C GLU A 517 -7.21 -19.87 2.30
N MET A 518 -6.63 -20.53 3.30
CA MET A 518 -6.00 -21.85 3.20
C MET A 518 -6.54 -22.79 4.28
N PRO A 519 -6.41 -24.12 4.09
CA PRO A 519 -6.71 -25.08 5.13
C PRO A 519 -5.93 -24.82 6.43
N PRO A 520 -6.51 -25.10 7.62
CA PRO A 520 -5.81 -24.98 8.91
C PRO A 520 -4.44 -25.67 8.98
N SER A 521 -4.25 -26.76 8.24
CA SER A 521 -2.97 -27.49 8.16
C SER A 521 -1.86 -26.71 7.45
N GLU A 522 -2.17 -25.99 6.38
CA GLU A 522 -1.20 -25.15 5.69
C GLU A 522 -0.82 -23.92 6.52
N LEU A 523 -1.74 -23.45 7.38
CA LEU A 523 -1.48 -22.35 8.29
C LEU A 523 -0.48 -22.72 9.41
N ILE A 524 -0.53 -23.96 9.90
CA ILE A 524 0.34 -24.41 11.02
C ILE A 524 1.71 -24.92 10.56
N ILE A 525 1.80 -25.53 9.37
CA ILE A 525 3.05 -26.14 8.84
C ILE A 525 3.77 -25.21 7.84
N GLY A 526 3.05 -24.28 7.19
CA GLY A 526 3.58 -23.43 6.12
C GLY A 526 3.33 -23.98 4.71
N ALA A 527 3.26 -23.11 3.72
CA ALA A 527 3.11 -23.48 2.31
C ALA A 527 4.46 -23.88 1.71
N SER A 528 4.53 -25.00 0.98
CA SER A 528 5.68 -25.34 0.14
C SER A 528 5.75 -24.36 -1.04
N LYS A 529 6.63 -23.35 -0.94
CA LYS A 529 6.88 -22.38 -2.03
C LYS A 529 8.12 -22.80 -2.83
N GLY A 530 7.92 -23.14 -4.10
CA GLY A 530 8.94 -22.96 -5.13
C GLY A 530 8.76 -21.57 -5.76
N ASP A 531 9.79 -20.74 -5.72
CA ASP A 531 9.85 -19.47 -6.45
C ASP A 531 10.40 -19.76 -7.86
N ASP A 532 9.73 -19.24 -8.87
CA ASP A 532 9.97 -19.53 -10.29
C ASP A 532 10.77 -18.36 -10.91
N ASP A 533 12.09 -18.42 -10.78
CA ASP A 533 13.05 -17.56 -11.47
C ASP A 533 13.56 -18.33 -12.70
N GLY A 534 13.58 -17.72 -13.89
CA GLY A 534 13.74 -18.43 -15.18
C GLY A 534 15.03 -19.26 -15.40
N ASP A 535 15.92 -19.32 -14.40
CA ASP A 535 17.05 -20.27 -14.35
C ASP A 535 16.59 -21.71 -14.09
N ASP A 536 15.48 -21.92 -13.39
CA ASP A 536 14.95 -23.27 -13.09
C ASP A 536 14.18 -23.90 -14.25
N LEU A 537 13.97 -23.15 -15.33
CA LEU A 537 13.29 -23.65 -16.52
C LEU A 537 14.25 -24.50 -17.34
N THR A 538 13.86 -25.75 -17.58
CA THR A 538 14.57 -26.66 -18.48
C THR A 538 14.45 -26.18 -19.94
N ASP A 539 15.38 -26.57 -20.81
CA ASP A 539 15.40 -26.12 -22.22
C ASP A 539 14.12 -26.51 -22.99
N ASP A 540 13.42 -27.57 -22.57
CA ASP A 540 12.12 -28.00 -23.12
C ASP A 540 10.92 -27.18 -22.61
N THR A 541 11.13 -26.28 -21.64
CA THR A 541 10.05 -25.41 -21.13
C THR A 541 9.51 -24.53 -22.24
N GLN A 542 8.20 -24.64 -22.49
CA GLN A 542 7.50 -23.80 -23.46
C GLN A 542 7.36 -22.35 -22.93
N ILE A 543 7.99 -21.40 -23.62
CA ILE A 543 7.97 -19.98 -23.24
C ILE A 543 6.98 -19.16 -24.05
N CYS A 544 6.59 -19.61 -25.26
CA CYS A 544 5.63 -18.93 -26.12
C CYS A 544 4.53 -19.89 -26.59
N SER A 545 3.36 -19.80 -25.98
CA SER A 545 2.22 -20.65 -26.34
C SER A 545 1.62 -20.35 -27.71
N CYS A 546 1.72 -19.11 -28.21
CA CYS A 546 1.14 -18.75 -29.51
C CYS A 546 1.84 -19.42 -30.70
N HIS A 547 3.13 -19.69 -30.57
CA HIS A 547 3.99 -20.20 -31.66
C HIS A 547 4.79 -21.43 -31.24
N ASN A 548 4.44 -22.00 -30.08
CA ASN A 548 5.05 -23.21 -29.51
C ASN A 548 6.59 -23.17 -29.40
N VAL A 549 7.14 -22.04 -28.93
CA VAL A 549 8.60 -21.84 -28.78
C VAL A 549 9.04 -22.18 -27.36
N THR A 550 10.14 -22.91 -27.23
CA THR A 550 10.76 -23.31 -25.95
C THR A 550 11.92 -22.38 -25.54
N LYS A 551 12.39 -22.52 -24.29
CA LYS A 551 13.60 -21.83 -23.81
C LYS A 551 14.82 -22.22 -24.65
N GLY A 552 14.96 -23.51 -24.96
CA GLY A 552 16.05 -24.05 -25.78
C GLY A 552 16.10 -23.46 -27.18
N ASP A 553 14.94 -23.25 -27.83
CA ASP A 553 14.88 -22.62 -29.17
C ASP A 553 15.48 -21.21 -29.17
N VAL A 554 15.24 -20.43 -28.11
CA VAL A 554 15.80 -19.08 -27.96
C VAL A 554 17.27 -19.12 -27.58
N VAL A 555 17.68 -19.99 -26.66
CA VAL A 555 19.09 -20.11 -26.25
C VAL A 555 19.97 -20.58 -27.40
N ASN A 556 19.53 -21.60 -28.14
CA ASN A 556 20.30 -22.18 -29.25
C ASN A 556 20.46 -21.19 -30.39
N SER A 557 19.37 -20.51 -30.79
CA SER A 557 19.41 -19.50 -31.85
C SER A 557 20.26 -18.26 -31.51
N VAL A 558 20.53 -18.01 -30.23
CA VAL A 558 21.47 -16.97 -29.79
C VAL A 558 22.90 -17.50 -29.78
N LYS A 559 23.12 -18.72 -29.26
CA LYS A 559 24.45 -19.34 -29.15
C LYS A 559 25.08 -19.66 -30.51
N ASP A 560 24.28 -20.09 -31.48
CA ASP A 560 24.73 -20.38 -32.85
C ASP A 560 24.98 -19.11 -33.69
N GLY A 561 24.68 -17.92 -33.13
CA GLY A 561 24.88 -16.63 -33.77
C GLY A 561 23.81 -16.24 -34.78
N THR A 562 22.75 -17.04 -34.93
CA THR A 562 21.61 -16.76 -35.82
C THR A 562 20.84 -15.52 -35.36
N CYS A 563 20.70 -15.33 -34.05
CA CYS A 563 19.99 -14.21 -33.44
C CYS A 563 20.95 -13.33 -32.63
N LYS A 564 21.19 -12.10 -33.11
CA LYS A 564 22.05 -11.10 -32.43
C LYS A 564 21.26 -9.98 -31.79
N SER A 565 19.95 -9.96 -32.02
CA SER A 565 19.00 -9.02 -31.46
C SER A 565 17.66 -9.71 -31.18
N ILE A 566 16.82 -9.06 -30.40
CA ILE A 566 15.45 -9.52 -30.14
C ILE A 566 14.58 -9.48 -31.41
N GLY A 567 14.90 -8.60 -32.36
CA GLY A 567 14.28 -8.60 -33.68
C GLY A 567 14.54 -9.91 -34.43
N ASP A 568 15.78 -10.41 -34.35
CA ASP A 568 16.17 -11.69 -34.95
C ASP A 568 15.46 -12.85 -34.26
N VAL A 569 15.41 -12.85 -32.91
CA VAL A 569 14.67 -13.88 -32.16
C VAL A 569 13.19 -13.93 -32.59
N LYS A 570 12.53 -12.78 -32.76
CA LYS A 570 11.16 -12.71 -33.29
C LYS A 570 11.05 -13.24 -34.72
N SER A 571 12.04 -12.97 -35.56
CA SER A 571 12.03 -13.38 -36.96
C SER A 571 12.22 -14.89 -37.10
N CYS A 572 13.22 -15.43 -36.40
CA CYS A 572 13.67 -16.81 -36.45
C CYS A 572 12.76 -17.77 -35.68
N THR A 573 12.34 -17.40 -34.46
CA THR A 573 11.53 -18.28 -33.60
C THR A 573 10.04 -17.97 -33.66
N LYS A 574 9.64 -16.82 -34.23
CA LYS A 574 8.27 -16.27 -34.15
C LYS A 574 7.80 -15.91 -32.74
N ALA A 575 8.61 -16.13 -31.69
CA ALA A 575 8.24 -15.77 -30.32
C ALA A 575 7.88 -14.28 -30.22
N GLY A 576 6.71 -13.97 -29.65
CA GLY A 576 6.25 -12.59 -29.47
C GLY A 576 5.60 -11.92 -30.68
N THR A 577 5.48 -12.60 -31.83
CA THR A 577 4.76 -12.09 -33.02
C THR A 577 3.25 -12.32 -32.98
N GLY A 578 2.77 -13.13 -32.02
CA GLY A 578 1.35 -13.39 -31.75
C GLY A 578 0.75 -12.41 -30.72
N CYS A 579 0.48 -12.88 -29.50
CA CYS A 579 -0.10 -12.04 -28.43
C CYS A 579 0.91 -11.13 -27.72
N GLY A 580 2.22 -11.34 -27.92
CA GLY A 580 3.31 -10.59 -27.28
C GLY A 580 3.54 -10.88 -25.79
N GLY A 581 2.76 -11.76 -25.16
CA GLY A 581 2.82 -12.01 -23.71
C GLY A 581 4.13 -12.63 -23.21
N CYS A 582 4.82 -13.39 -24.07
CA CYS A 582 6.10 -14.04 -23.77
C CYS A 582 7.32 -13.11 -23.87
N MET A 583 7.16 -11.92 -24.45
CA MET A 583 8.28 -11.02 -24.76
C MET A 583 9.19 -10.67 -23.57
N PRO A 584 8.68 -10.40 -22.35
CA PRO A 584 9.55 -10.14 -21.22
C PRO A 584 10.46 -11.32 -20.86
N LEU A 585 9.93 -12.56 -20.95
CA LEU A 585 10.69 -13.77 -20.64
C LEU A 585 11.72 -14.07 -21.75
N VAL A 586 11.32 -13.93 -23.02
CA VAL A 586 12.22 -14.04 -24.19
C VAL A 586 13.37 -13.03 -24.09
N GLN A 587 13.07 -11.79 -23.69
CA GLN A 587 14.07 -10.73 -23.48
C GLN A 587 15.05 -11.08 -22.37
N THR A 588 14.57 -11.59 -21.24
CA THR A 588 15.42 -12.02 -20.11
C THR A 588 16.33 -13.17 -20.52
N ILE A 589 15.79 -14.19 -21.19
CA ILE A 589 16.57 -15.35 -21.69
C ILE A 589 17.64 -14.86 -22.67
N PHE A 590 17.26 -14.08 -23.69
CA PHE A 590 18.20 -13.52 -24.66
C PHE A 590 19.32 -12.70 -24.01
N ASN A 591 18.98 -11.75 -23.12
CA ASN A 591 19.96 -10.89 -22.46
C ASN A 591 20.93 -11.69 -21.57
N LYS A 592 20.43 -12.66 -20.80
CA LYS A 592 21.27 -13.55 -19.98
C LYS A 592 22.15 -14.45 -20.86
N THR A 593 21.63 -15.02 -21.95
CA THR A 593 22.42 -15.84 -22.88
C THR A 593 23.52 -15.01 -23.54
N MET A 594 23.22 -13.79 -24.00
CA MET A 594 24.22 -12.87 -24.56
C MET A 594 25.30 -12.50 -23.54
N ALA A 595 24.91 -12.20 -22.30
CA ALA A 595 25.87 -11.95 -21.21
C ALA A 595 26.74 -13.17 -20.90
N SER A 596 26.17 -14.39 -20.91
CA SER A 596 26.91 -15.64 -20.69
C SER A 596 27.92 -15.96 -21.80
N MET A 597 27.70 -15.41 -23.00
CA MET A 597 28.63 -15.49 -24.13
C MET A 597 29.70 -14.39 -24.10
N GLY A 598 29.74 -13.57 -23.03
CA GLY A 598 30.68 -12.46 -22.89
C GLY A 598 30.34 -11.23 -23.75
N ASN A 599 29.15 -11.17 -24.33
CA ASN A 599 28.69 -10.00 -25.09
C ASN A 599 28.11 -8.94 -24.14
N GLU A 600 28.57 -7.69 -24.28
CA GLU A 600 28.04 -6.55 -23.55
C GLU A 600 26.60 -6.25 -24.03
N VAL A 601 25.62 -6.32 -23.13
CA VAL A 601 24.21 -5.99 -23.45
C VAL A 601 24.06 -4.47 -23.50
N LYS A 602 24.28 -3.90 -24.70
CA LYS A 602 24.12 -2.46 -24.93
C LYS A 602 22.64 -2.06 -24.81
N ASN A 603 22.31 -1.19 -23.84
CA ASN A 603 20.94 -0.74 -23.57
C ASN A 603 20.51 0.44 -24.48
N HIS A 604 20.71 0.28 -25.80
CA HIS A 604 20.37 1.29 -26.78
C HIS A 604 18.85 1.35 -27.02
N LEU A 605 18.30 2.56 -27.23
CA LEU A 605 16.87 2.72 -27.50
C LEU A 605 16.44 2.05 -28.82
N CYS A 606 17.20 2.27 -29.89
CA CYS A 606 16.99 1.77 -31.25
C CYS A 606 18.26 2.03 -32.09
N PRO A 607 18.33 1.63 -33.38
CA PRO A 607 19.50 1.91 -34.23
C PRO A 607 19.89 3.40 -34.33
N HIS A 608 18.95 4.34 -34.13
CA HIS A 608 19.20 5.77 -34.19
C HIS A 608 19.88 6.37 -32.95
N PHE A 609 19.84 5.69 -31.79
CA PHE A 609 20.32 6.23 -30.51
C PHE A 609 21.07 5.18 -29.71
N GLU A 610 22.33 5.48 -29.34
CA GLU A 610 23.16 4.62 -28.46
C GLU A 610 22.92 4.84 -26.97
N TYR A 611 21.82 5.49 -26.64
CA TYR A 611 21.44 5.86 -25.28
C TYR A 611 20.19 5.11 -24.85
N SER A 612 20.06 4.84 -23.55
CA SER A 612 18.82 4.35 -22.98
C SER A 612 17.76 5.47 -22.94
N ARG A 613 16.49 5.12 -22.67
CA ARG A 613 15.46 6.16 -22.45
C ARG A 613 15.84 7.11 -21.31
N ALA A 614 16.38 6.58 -20.21
CA ALA A 614 16.74 7.37 -19.03
C ALA A 614 17.88 8.36 -19.35
N ASP A 615 18.88 7.91 -20.13
CA ASP A 615 19.97 8.79 -20.58
C ASP A 615 19.45 9.89 -21.49
N LEU A 616 18.59 9.55 -22.46
CA LEU A 616 17.95 10.54 -23.34
C LEU A 616 17.09 11.53 -22.54
N PHE A 617 16.36 11.07 -21.53
CA PHE A 617 15.61 11.95 -20.63
C PHE A 617 16.55 12.96 -19.96
N ASN A 618 17.67 12.49 -19.39
CA ASN A 618 18.63 13.37 -18.72
C ASN A 618 19.31 14.35 -19.70
N ILE A 619 19.69 13.91 -20.90
CA ILE A 619 20.27 14.78 -21.94
C ILE A 619 19.28 15.89 -22.30
N ILE A 620 18.03 15.54 -22.60
CA ILE A 620 16.97 16.49 -22.99
C ILE A 620 16.65 17.45 -21.85
N TYR A 621 16.57 16.93 -20.61
CA TYR A 621 16.30 17.72 -19.41
C TYR A 621 17.41 18.76 -19.15
N VAL A 622 18.67 18.32 -19.10
CA VAL A 622 19.83 19.18 -18.78
C VAL A 622 20.04 20.24 -19.87
N LYS A 623 19.97 19.84 -21.14
CA LYS A 623 20.16 20.76 -22.28
C LYS A 623 18.89 21.55 -22.65
N LYS A 624 17.76 21.26 -22.00
CA LYS A 624 16.45 21.90 -22.24
C LYS A 624 16.00 21.85 -23.70
N ILE A 625 16.23 20.71 -24.36
CA ILE A 625 15.92 20.51 -25.79
C ILE A 625 14.41 20.28 -25.95
N LYS A 626 13.75 20.96 -26.90
CA LYS A 626 12.27 20.98 -27.02
C LYS A 626 11.72 20.36 -28.31
N ASP A 627 12.57 19.96 -29.25
CA ASP A 627 12.17 19.41 -30.54
C ASP A 627 13.04 18.22 -30.95
N PHE A 628 12.48 17.35 -31.78
CA PHE A 628 13.12 16.08 -32.16
C PHE A 628 14.40 16.27 -32.99
N SER A 629 14.43 17.26 -33.88
CA SER A 629 15.60 17.53 -34.72
C SER A 629 16.82 17.92 -33.89
N ALA A 630 16.63 18.75 -32.85
CA ALA A 630 17.70 19.06 -31.91
C ALA A 630 18.14 17.83 -31.09
N VAL A 631 17.22 16.94 -30.71
CA VAL A 631 17.58 15.67 -30.03
C VAL A 631 18.42 14.77 -30.95
N MET A 632 18.04 14.64 -32.23
CA MET A 632 18.79 13.86 -33.21
C MET A 632 20.19 14.42 -33.45
N LYS A 633 20.33 15.74 -33.56
CA LYS A 633 21.65 16.40 -33.72
C LYS A 633 22.57 16.21 -32.53
N GLU A 634 22.01 16.17 -31.32
CA GLU A 634 22.79 16.09 -30.09
C GLU A 634 23.13 14.66 -29.67
N ALA A 635 22.17 13.74 -29.78
CA ALA A 635 22.28 12.40 -29.20
C ALA A 635 22.05 11.26 -30.21
N GLY A 636 21.64 11.58 -31.44
CA GLY A 636 21.42 10.59 -32.49
C GLY A 636 22.71 10.23 -33.23
N LYS A 637 22.76 9.02 -33.80
CA LYS A 637 23.88 8.59 -34.67
C LYS A 637 23.98 9.44 -35.94
N GLU A 638 22.83 9.73 -36.54
CA GLU A 638 22.69 10.42 -37.81
C GLU A 638 21.87 11.70 -37.59
N PRO A 639 22.49 12.89 -37.56
CA PRO A 639 21.83 14.15 -37.18
C PRO A 639 20.56 14.48 -37.99
N ASP A 640 20.50 14.05 -39.25
CA ASP A 640 19.41 14.36 -40.18
C ASP A 640 18.36 13.24 -40.29
N SER A 641 18.48 12.16 -39.51
CA SER A 641 17.54 11.04 -39.56
C SER A 641 16.15 11.44 -39.05
N LEU A 642 15.12 10.86 -39.67
CA LEU A 642 13.72 11.00 -39.27
C LEU A 642 13.41 10.14 -38.03
N GLY A 643 14.26 9.18 -37.68
CA GLY A 643 14.01 8.19 -36.63
C GLY A 643 13.10 7.05 -37.09
N CYS A 644 12.54 6.31 -36.12
CA CYS A 644 11.63 5.18 -36.37
C CYS A 644 10.43 5.19 -35.41
N GLU A 645 9.55 4.20 -35.59
CA GLU A 645 8.39 3.92 -34.74
C GLU A 645 8.74 3.64 -33.26
N ALA A 646 10.02 3.45 -32.91
CA ALA A 646 10.47 3.28 -31.53
C ALA A 646 10.91 4.60 -30.88
N CYS A 647 11.81 5.36 -31.53
CA CYS A 647 12.39 6.56 -30.92
C CYS A 647 11.46 7.78 -30.99
N LYS A 648 10.68 7.94 -32.07
CA LYS A 648 9.73 9.05 -32.23
C LYS A 648 8.75 9.16 -31.04
N PRO A 649 7.95 8.13 -30.72
CA PRO A 649 7.02 8.22 -29.59
C PRO A 649 7.74 8.27 -28.24
N THR A 650 8.94 7.68 -28.13
CA THR A 650 9.74 7.77 -26.90
C THR A 650 10.19 9.19 -26.61
N ILE A 651 10.74 9.89 -27.61
CA ILE A 651 11.17 11.29 -27.48
C ILE A 651 9.97 12.22 -27.35
N GLY A 652 8.90 11.99 -28.11
CA GLY A 652 7.63 12.71 -27.95
C GLY A 652 7.09 12.61 -26.51
N SER A 653 7.15 11.42 -25.91
CA SER A 653 6.80 11.21 -24.49
C SER A 653 7.73 11.95 -23.54
N ILE A 654 9.05 11.93 -23.74
CA ILE A 654 10.00 12.65 -22.88
C ILE A 654 9.74 14.15 -22.92
N ILE A 655 9.61 14.73 -24.12
CA ILE A 655 9.35 16.17 -24.30
C ILE A 655 8.01 16.55 -23.65
N ALA A 656 6.96 15.74 -23.83
CA ALA A 656 5.66 15.98 -23.20
C ALA A 656 5.74 15.90 -21.66
N SER A 657 6.49 14.95 -21.11
CA SER A 657 6.74 14.79 -19.67
C SER A 657 7.67 15.86 -19.07
N LEU A 658 8.30 16.71 -19.87
CA LEU A 658 9.20 17.78 -19.41
C LEU A 658 8.60 19.18 -19.61
N PHE A 659 7.86 19.40 -20.70
CA PHE A 659 7.42 20.73 -21.10
C PHE A 659 5.90 20.85 -21.33
N ASN A 660 5.17 19.73 -21.30
CA ASN A 660 3.71 19.68 -21.37
C ASN A 660 3.08 20.57 -22.46
N LYS A 661 3.62 20.56 -23.68
CA LYS A 661 3.05 21.30 -24.83
C LYS A 661 1.96 20.50 -25.54
N HIS A 662 1.09 21.18 -26.29
CA HIS A 662 0.05 20.55 -27.09
C HIS A 662 0.64 19.58 -28.12
N LEU A 663 0.17 18.33 -28.15
CA LEU A 663 0.79 17.27 -28.94
C LEU A 663 0.64 17.46 -30.45
N LEU A 664 -0.41 18.19 -30.87
CA LEU A 664 -0.70 18.45 -32.29
C LEU A 664 0.03 19.66 -32.89
N GLU A 665 0.97 20.27 -32.15
CA GLU A 665 1.88 21.26 -32.75
C GLU A 665 2.74 20.62 -33.85
N VAL A 666 3.16 21.43 -34.82
CA VAL A 666 3.80 20.94 -36.06
C VAL A 666 5.07 20.14 -35.76
N GLU A 667 5.83 20.56 -34.75
CA GLU A 667 7.10 19.97 -34.33
C GLU A 667 6.94 18.65 -33.58
N THR A 668 5.77 18.41 -32.96
CA THR A 668 5.54 17.24 -32.08
C THR A 668 4.54 16.24 -32.63
N ARG A 669 3.65 16.66 -33.55
CA ARG A 669 2.57 15.81 -34.10
C ARG A 669 3.12 14.55 -34.76
N GLY A 670 4.17 14.68 -35.57
CA GLY A 670 4.78 13.55 -36.27
C GLY A 670 5.61 12.62 -35.37
N LEU A 671 5.73 12.92 -34.08
CA LEU A 671 6.33 12.04 -33.07
C LEU A 671 5.29 11.14 -32.40
N GLN A 672 4.01 11.52 -32.44
CA GLN A 672 2.96 10.84 -31.70
C GLN A 672 2.52 9.56 -32.38
N ASP A 673 2.33 8.50 -31.59
CA ASP A 673 1.59 7.33 -32.06
C ASP A 673 0.11 7.69 -32.26
N THR A 674 -0.58 6.85 -33.02
CA THR A 674 -1.95 7.06 -33.51
C THR A 674 -2.94 7.60 -32.48
N ASN A 675 -2.91 7.05 -31.26
CA ASN A 675 -3.83 7.46 -30.20
C ASN A 675 -3.62 8.91 -29.73
N ASP A 676 -2.36 9.32 -29.55
CA ASP A 676 -2.00 10.69 -29.17
C ASP A 676 -2.11 11.65 -30.38
N ARG A 677 -1.86 11.15 -31.61
CA ARG A 677 -2.01 11.92 -32.86
C ARG A 677 -3.47 12.36 -33.14
N PHE A 678 -4.45 11.60 -32.64
CA PHE A 678 -5.88 11.88 -32.80
C PHE A 678 -6.61 12.15 -31.48
N LEU A 679 -5.88 12.23 -30.36
CA LEU A 679 -6.46 12.48 -29.04
C LEU A 679 -7.65 11.55 -28.71
N ALA A 680 -7.61 10.30 -29.18
CA ALA A 680 -8.67 9.31 -29.02
C ALA A 680 -8.13 7.88 -29.23
N ASN A 681 -8.69 6.87 -28.54
CA ASN A 681 -8.22 5.49 -28.78
C ASN A 681 -8.78 4.97 -30.07
N ILE A 682 -7.90 4.47 -30.92
CA ILE A 682 -8.30 3.80 -32.12
C ILE A 682 -8.93 2.43 -31.82
N GLN A 683 -10.01 2.11 -32.53
CA GLN A 683 -10.75 0.86 -32.42
C GLN A 683 -10.44 -0.05 -33.60
N ARG A 684 -10.84 -1.32 -33.47
CA ARG A 684 -10.60 -2.36 -34.48
C ARG A 684 -11.11 -1.98 -35.88
N ASN A 685 -12.10 -1.09 -35.97
CA ASN A 685 -12.75 -0.76 -37.21
C ASN A 685 -12.38 0.58 -37.85
N GLY A 686 -11.34 1.27 -37.40
CA GLY A 686 -11.07 2.63 -37.91
C GLY A 686 -11.68 3.75 -37.07
N THR A 687 -12.70 3.43 -36.28
CA THR A 687 -13.36 4.40 -35.41
C THR A 687 -12.58 4.63 -34.12
N PHE A 688 -13.04 5.56 -33.31
CA PHE A 688 -12.40 6.04 -32.11
C PHE A 688 -13.32 5.95 -30.89
N SER A 689 -12.72 5.89 -29.70
CA SER A 689 -13.46 6.01 -28.43
C SER A 689 -13.44 7.45 -27.92
N VAL A 690 -14.57 7.90 -27.39
CA VAL A 690 -14.73 9.17 -26.66
C VAL A 690 -15.01 8.84 -25.21
N VAL A 691 -14.17 9.35 -24.31
CA VAL A 691 -14.24 9.07 -22.87
C VAL A 691 -14.05 10.37 -22.10
N PRO A 692 -15.13 11.07 -21.71
CA PRO A 692 -15.04 12.25 -20.87
C PRO A 692 -14.50 11.89 -19.47
N ARG A 693 -13.91 12.89 -18.81
CA ARG A 693 -13.40 12.78 -17.45
C ARG A 693 -14.56 12.70 -16.46
N VAL A 694 -14.46 11.75 -15.53
CA VAL A 694 -15.39 11.56 -14.40
C VAL A 694 -14.52 11.29 -13.17
N SER A 695 -14.05 12.36 -12.54
CA SER A 695 -13.03 12.27 -11.49
C SER A 695 -13.56 11.56 -10.26
N GLY A 696 -12.80 10.58 -9.76
CA GLY A 696 -13.24 9.75 -8.63
C GLY A 696 -14.50 8.89 -8.92
N GLY A 697 -15.02 8.88 -10.15
CA GLY A 697 -16.30 8.25 -10.49
C GLY A 697 -17.53 9.07 -10.12
N GLU A 698 -17.37 10.35 -9.75
CA GLU A 698 -18.45 11.25 -9.37
C GLU A 698 -18.96 12.05 -10.57
N ILE A 699 -20.27 11.98 -10.86
CA ILE A 699 -20.92 12.62 -12.01
C ILE A 699 -22.30 13.14 -11.63
N THR A 700 -22.66 14.31 -12.15
CA THR A 700 -24.00 14.88 -11.96
C THR A 700 -25.02 14.26 -12.92
N PRO A 701 -26.33 14.27 -12.57
CA PRO A 701 -27.39 13.85 -13.48
C PRO A 701 -27.39 14.59 -14.82
N GLU A 702 -27.11 15.88 -14.84
CA GLU A 702 -27.10 16.71 -16.05
C GLU A 702 -25.99 16.24 -17.01
N LYS A 703 -24.78 15.96 -16.50
CA LYS A 703 -23.68 15.44 -17.32
C LYS A 703 -23.98 14.03 -17.84
N LEU A 704 -24.70 13.20 -17.07
CA LEU A 704 -25.18 11.90 -17.55
C LEU A 704 -26.17 12.03 -18.73
N ILE A 705 -27.06 13.03 -18.69
CA ILE A 705 -28.00 13.32 -19.78
C ILE A 705 -27.23 13.74 -21.04
N VAL A 706 -26.27 14.66 -20.92
CA VAL A 706 -25.43 15.10 -22.05
C VAL A 706 -24.71 13.91 -22.70
N ILE A 707 -24.06 13.05 -21.90
CA ILE A 707 -23.40 11.83 -22.41
C ILE A 707 -24.40 10.93 -23.15
N GLY A 708 -25.59 10.73 -22.57
CA GLY A 708 -26.65 9.92 -23.18
C GLY A 708 -27.15 10.49 -24.51
N MET A 709 -27.32 11.80 -24.61
CA MET A 709 -27.72 12.51 -25.83
C MET A 709 -26.67 12.40 -26.93
N VAL A 710 -25.39 12.68 -26.59
CA VAL A 710 -24.26 12.57 -27.52
C VAL A 710 -24.13 11.13 -28.03
N ALA A 711 -24.16 10.14 -27.12
CA ALA A 711 -24.08 8.74 -27.51
C ALA A 711 -25.22 8.34 -28.45
N LYS A 712 -26.44 8.81 -28.22
CA LYS A 712 -27.59 8.55 -29.09
C LYS A 712 -27.46 9.24 -30.45
N LYS A 713 -27.06 10.51 -30.48
CA LYS A 713 -26.91 11.33 -31.70
C LYS A 713 -25.91 10.72 -32.68
N TYR A 714 -24.78 10.23 -32.17
CA TYR A 714 -23.69 9.64 -32.96
C TYR A 714 -23.73 8.11 -33.01
N ASN A 715 -24.79 7.48 -32.48
CA ASN A 715 -24.97 6.02 -32.44
C ASN A 715 -23.74 5.28 -31.85
N LEU A 716 -23.24 5.78 -30.72
CA LEU A 716 -22.04 5.26 -30.06
C LEU A 716 -22.38 4.10 -29.13
N TYR A 717 -21.58 3.04 -29.19
CA TYR A 717 -21.66 1.94 -28.23
C TYR A 717 -21.21 2.43 -26.85
N THR A 718 -22.03 2.25 -25.83
CA THR A 718 -21.79 2.74 -24.46
C THR A 718 -21.47 1.60 -23.50
N LYS A 719 -20.47 1.83 -22.63
CA LYS A 719 -20.06 0.86 -21.61
C LYS A 719 -19.52 1.51 -20.35
N ILE A 720 -20.01 1.08 -19.19
CA ILE A 720 -19.40 1.41 -17.89
C ILE A 720 -18.13 0.58 -17.70
N THR A 721 -17.04 1.24 -17.31
CA THR A 721 -15.74 0.60 -17.14
C THR A 721 -15.35 0.44 -15.68
N GLY A 722 -14.38 -0.44 -15.41
CA GLY A 722 -13.79 -0.61 -14.08
C GLY A 722 -13.02 0.62 -13.57
N GLY A 723 -12.88 1.69 -14.36
CA GLY A 723 -12.37 2.99 -13.93
C GLY A 723 -13.46 3.96 -13.50
N GLN A 724 -14.71 3.50 -13.32
CA GLN A 724 -15.89 4.32 -12.98
C GLN A 724 -16.18 5.41 -14.02
N ARG A 725 -16.05 5.06 -15.31
CA ARG A 725 -16.33 5.95 -16.44
C ARG A 725 -17.29 5.32 -17.44
N ILE A 726 -17.91 6.16 -18.26
CA ILE A 726 -18.73 5.76 -19.41
C ILE A 726 -17.88 5.94 -20.66
N ASP A 727 -17.53 4.83 -21.31
CA ASP A 727 -16.83 4.84 -22.58
C ASP A 727 -17.85 4.80 -23.73
N MET A 728 -17.68 5.70 -24.70
CA MET A 728 -18.45 5.74 -25.95
C MET A 728 -17.54 5.30 -27.11
N PHE A 729 -17.92 4.27 -27.87
CA PHE A 729 -17.12 3.72 -28.97
C PHE A 729 -17.84 3.85 -30.30
N GLY A 730 -17.09 3.96 -31.39
CA GLY A 730 -17.67 4.01 -32.74
C GLY A 730 -17.62 5.38 -33.42
N ALA A 731 -16.98 6.38 -32.81
CA ALA A 731 -16.89 7.72 -33.38
C ALA A 731 -15.96 7.75 -34.60
N TRP A 732 -16.39 8.33 -35.72
CA TRP A 732 -15.51 8.53 -36.86
C TRP A 732 -14.50 9.64 -36.61
N LYS A 733 -13.34 9.59 -37.27
CA LYS A 733 -12.24 10.55 -37.09
C LYS A 733 -12.72 12.00 -37.22
N GLN A 734 -13.50 12.26 -38.25
CA GLN A 734 -14.04 13.58 -38.60
C GLN A 734 -15.16 14.06 -37.67
N ASP A 735 -15.81 13.15 -36.93
CA ASP A 735 -16.89 13.50 -36.00
C ASP A 735 -16.35 13.88 -34.62
N LEU A 736 -15.10 13.51 -34.29
CA LEU A 736 -14.50 13.76 -32.98
C LEU A 736 -14.57 15.23 -32.54
N PRO A 737 -14.22 16.24 -33.37
CA PRO A 737 -14.33 17.64 -32.96
C PRO A 737 -15.77 18.03 -32.56
N ASN A 738 -16.77 17.62 -33.34
CA ASN A 738 -18.17 17.97 -33.05
C ASN A 738 -18.68 17.28 -31.78
N ILE A 739 -18.30 16.01 -31.58
CA ILE A 739 -18.62 15.27 -30.35
C ILE A 739 -18.01 15.97 -29.13
N TRP A 740 -16.74 16.35 -29.21
CA TRP A 740 -16.07 17.03 -28.10
C TRP A 740 -16.57 18.45 -27.88
N GLU A 741 -17.03 19.15 -28.92
CA GLU A 741 -17.68 20.46 -28.79
C GLU A 741 -18.93 20.36 -27.91
N GLU A 742 -19.82 19.41 -28.18
CA GLU A 742 -21.01 19.17 -27.34
C GLU A 742 -20.68 18.75 -25.90
N LEU A 743 -19.64 17.93 -25.72
CA LEU A 743 -19.23 17.51 -24.37
C LEU A 743 -18.61 18.66 -23.56
N ILE A 744 -17.77 19.48 -24.20
CA ILE A 744 -17.11 20.62 -23.54
C ILE A 744 -18.13 21.72 -23.22
N ASP A 745 -19.11 21.95 -24.10
CA ASP A 745 -20.25 22.84 -23.83
C ASP A 745 -21.05 22.36 -22.60
N GLY A 746 -21.15 21.04 -22.40
CA GLY A 746 -21.68 20.41 -21.18
C GLY A 746 -20.71 20.35 -19.98
N GLU A 747 -19.68 21.21 -19.95
CA GLU A 747 -18.66 21.30 -18.89
C GLU A 747 -17.89 19.99 -18.63
N MET A 748 -17.64 19.20 -19.67
CA MET A 748 -16.80 18.00 -19.58
C MET A 748 -15.42 18.21 -20.20
N GLU A 749 -14.46 17.46 -19.71
CA GLU A 749 -13.08 17.49 -20.18
C GLU A 749 -12.64 16.12 -20.73
N SER A 750 -11.51 16.11 -21.44
CA SER A 750 -10.86 14.86 -21.85
C SER A 750 -10.50 13.99 -20.64
N GLY A 751 -10.97 12.75 -20.65
CA GLY A 751 -10.51 11.73 -19.72
C GLY A 751 -9.09 11.24 -20.02
N HIS A 752 -8.45 11.71 -21.11
CA HIS A 752 -7.13 11.28 -21.58
C HIS A 752 -7.04 9.75 -21.70
N ALA A 753 -8.15 9.11 -22.06
CA ALA A 753 -8.24 7.67 -22.20
C ALA A 753 -7.43 7.14 -23.39
N TYR A 754 -6.79 7.96 -24.20
CA TYR A 754 -5.93 7.59 -25.33
C TYR A 754 -4.45 7.61 -24.99
N ALA A 755 -4.08 8.51 -24.10
CA ALA A 755 -2.72 8.86 -23.73
C ALA A 755 -1.99 7.81 -22.91
N LYS A 756 -0.66 7.85 -22.89
CA LYS A 756 0.15 7.27 -21.81
C LYS A 756 0.25 8.25 -20.64
N SER A 757 -0.89 8.52 -20.00
CA SER A 757 -1.04 9.45 -18.88
C SER A 757 -1.76 8.82 -17.69
N LEU A 758 -2.04 9.60 -16.65
CA LEU A 758 -3.07 9.23 -15.67
C LEU A 758 -4.40 8.98 -16.38
N ARG A 759 -4.98 7.80 -16.16
CA ARG A 759 -6.25 7.38 -16.77
C ARG A 759 -7.46 7.50 -15.87
N THR A 760 -7.31 7.34 -14.57
CA THR A 760 -8.39 7.35 -13.58
C THR A 760 -7.79 7.22 -12.19
N VAL A 761 -8.45 7.81 -11.20
CA VAL A 761 -8.30 7.45 -9.79
C VAL A 761 -9.62 6.87 -9.32
N LYS A 762 -9.70 5.53 -9.25
CA LYS A 762 -10.90 4.83 -8.81
C LYS A 762 -11.14 5.13 -7.32
N SER A 763 -12.36 5.46 -6.92
CA SER A 763 -12.71 5.70 -5.52
C SER A 763 -13.79 4.73 -5.03
N CYS A 764 -13.89 4.53 -3.71
CA CYS A 764 -15.16 4.11 -3.12
C CYS A 764 -15.88 5.32 -2.54
N VAL A 765 -17.15 5.16 -2.17
CA VAL A 765 -17.99 6.25 -1.66
C VAL A 765 -17.60 6.77 -0.27
N GLY A 766 -16.55 6.22 0.36
CA GLY A 766 -15.91 6.78 1.55
C GLY A 766 -16.82 7.02 2.75
N THR A 767 -16.42 7.92 3.65
CA THR A 767 -17.25 8.43 4.75
C THR A 767 -18.48 9.20 4.27
N THR A 768 -18.51 9.64 3.01
CA THR A 768 -19.64 10.36 2.41
C THR A 768 -20.91 9.52 2.42
N TRP A 769 -20.82 8.20 2.13
CA TRP A 769 -21.99 7.33 2.07
C TRP A 769 -21.81 5.95 2.70
N CYS A 770 -20.58 5.42 2.78
CA CYS A 770 -20.35 4.07 3.28
C CYS A 770 -20.31 4.08 4.80
N ARG A 771 -21.16 3.24 5.43
CA ARG A 771 -21.13 3.01 6.89
C ARG A 771 -19.80 2.48 7.45
N PHE A 772 -18.89 2.04 6.58
CA PHE A 772 -17.55 1.56 6.92
C PHE A 772 -16.45 2.53 6.51
N GLY A 773 -16.78 3.70 5.97
CA GLY A 773 -15.80 4.72 5.61
C GLY A 773 -15.07 5.21 6.86
N ILE A 774 -13.75 5.30 6.77
CA ILE A 774 -12.85 5.85 7.78
C ILE A 774 -12.40 7.26 7.38
N ALA A 775 -12.19 7.49 6.08
CA ALA A 775 -11.89 8.81 5.52
C ALA A 775 -12.67 9.10 4.22
N ASP A 776 -12.66 10.36 3.80
CA ASP A 776 -13.22 10.81 2.54
C ASP A 776 -12.33 10.35 1.37
N SER A 777 -12.67 9.18 0.81
CA SER A 777 -11.97 8.65 -0.36
C SER A 777 -12.39 9.28 -1.68
N VAL A 778 -13.61 9.82 -1.77
CA VAL A 778 -14.09 10.45 -3.02
C VAL A 778 -13.35 11.77 -3.21
N GLY A 779 -13.39 12.64 -2.19
CA GLY A 779 -12.70 13.93 -2.25
C GLY A 779 -11.19 13.79 -2.41
N MET A 780 -10.56 12.79 -1.79
CA MET A 780 -9.14 12.52 -2.02
C MET A 780 -8.88 12.01 -3.45
N ALA A 781 -9.70 11.09 -3.98
CA ALA A 781 -9.56 10.63 -5.37
C ALA A 781 -9.70 11.75 -6.40
N VAL A 782 -10.70 12.63 -6.22
CA VAL A 782 -10.92 13.80 -7.08
C VAL A 782 -9.69 14.70 -7.06
N ARG A 783 -9.15 15.06 -5.88
CA ARG A 783 -7.94 15.89 -5.76
C ARG A 783 -6.75 15.30 -6.52
N LEU A 784 -6.50 14.00 -6.39
CA LEU A 784 -5.40 13.33 -7.09
C LEU A 784 -5.63 13.23 -8.59
N GLU A 785 -6.87 12.98 -9.02
CA GLU A 785 -7.21 12.90 -10.43
C GLU A 785 -7.13 14.26 -11.14
N GLU A 786 -7.53 15.33 -10.46
CA GLU A 786 -7.42 16.71 -10.91
C GLU A 786 -5.98 17.23 -10.84
N ARG A 787 -5.17 16.80 -9.86
CA ARG A 787 -3.75 17.17 -9.81
C ARG A 787 -2.97 16.54 -10.96
N TYR A 788 -3.13 15.24 -11.18
CA TYR A 788 -2.29 14.49 -12.12
C TYR A 788 -2.88 14.34 -13.53
N LYS A 789 -3.93 15.11 -13.87
CA LYS A 789 -4.49 15.09 -15.22
C LYS A 789 -3.49 15.62 -16.25
N SER A 790 -3.62 15.14 -17.49
CA SER A 790 -2.70 15.39 -18.62
C SER A 790 -1.28 14.83 -18.50
N ILE A 791 -0.71 14.68 -17.29
CA ILE A 791 0.68 14.22 -17.10
C ILE A 791 0.96 12.95 -17.91
N ARG A 792 1.87 13.08 -18.89
CA ARG A 792 2.38 11.96 -19.67
C ARG A 792 3.51 11.27 -18.91
N GLY A 793 3.60 9.96 -19.08
CA GLY A 793 4.69 9.16 -18.53
C GLY A 793 5.09 8.05 -19.50
N PRO A 794 6.12 7.25 -19.12
CA PRO A 794 6.59 6.12 -19.92
C PRO A 794 5.47 5.15 -20.30
N HIS A 795 4.47 5.00 -19.45
CA HIS A 795 3.24 4.28 -19.74
C HIS A 795 2.02 4.92 -19.03
N LYS A 796 0.81 4.43 -19.33
CA LYS A 796 -0.44 4.81 -18.64
C LYS A 796 -0.41 4.45 -17.14
N ILE A 797 -0.95 5.34 -16.32
CA ILE A 797 -0.99 5.25 -14.85
C ILE A 797 -2.45 5.18 -14.39
N LYS A 798 -2.73 4.39 -13.36
CA LYS A 798 -4.03 4.31 -12.69
C LYS A 798 -3.84 4.48 -11.20
N GLY A 799 -4.70 5.26 -10.57
CA GLY A 799 -4.78 5.43 -9.12
C GLY A 799 -5.98 4.70 -8.51
N GLY A 800 -5.97 4.54 -7.19
CA GLY A 800 -7.15 4.11 -6.44
C GLY A 800 -7.15 4.64 -5.01
N VAL A 801 -8.31 5.04 -4.49
CA VAL A 801 -8.46 5.52 -3.10
C VAL A 801 -9.62 4.80 -2.43
N SER A 802 -9.30 4.00 -1.42
CA SER A 802 -10.28 3.30 -0.61
C SER A 802 -10.42 3.96 0.75
N GLY A 803 -11.65 4.32 1.12
CA GLY A 803 -11.96 4.93 2.40
C GLY A 803 -11.88 3.97 3.59
N CYS A 804 -11.58 2.68 3.38
CA CYS A 804 -11.26 1.72 4.43
C CYS A 804 -10.59 0.45 3.87
N VAL A 805 -10.18 -0.45 4.76
CA VAL A 805 -9.52 -1.73 4.44
C VAL A 805 -10.35 -2.72 3.64
N ARG A 806 -11.65 -2.46 3.43
CA ARG A 806 -12.51 -3.28 2.53
C ARG A 806 -12.21 -3.04 1.06
N GLU A 807 -11.46 -1.98 0.75
CA GLU A 807 -10.69 -1.90 -0.49
C GLU A 807 -11.56 -1.89 -1.77
N CYS A 808 -12.78 -1.34 -1.72
CA CYS A 808 -13.69 -1.36 -2.87
C CYS A 808 -13.13 -0.63 -4.12
N ALA A 809 -12.09 0.20 -3.95
CA ALA A 809 -11.43 0.90 -5.04
C ALA A 809 -10.31 0.09 -5.72
N GLU A 810 -9.93 -1.10 -5.21
CA GLU A 810 -8.81 -1.90 -5.74
C GLU A 810 -7.47 -1.13 -5.80
N ALA A 811 -7.29 -0.13 -4.94
CA ALA A 811 -6.07 0.62 -4.69
C ALA A 811 -4.79 -0.24 -4.67
N GLN A 812 -4.83 -1.43 -4.07
CA GLN A 812 -3.66 -2.31 -3.99
C GLN A 812 -3.30 -3.03 -5.30
N ASN A 813 -4.03 -2.78 -6.39
CA ASN A 813 -3.78 -3.29 -7.73
C ASN A 813 -3.57 -2.16 -8.77
N LYS A 814 -3.37 -0.94 -8.29
CA LYS A 814 -3.16 0.26 -9.11
C LYS A 814 -1.68 0.65 -9.12
N ASP A 815 -1.31 1.49 -10.09
CA ASP A 815 0.07 1.98 -10.19
C ASP A 815 0.44 2.79 -8.93
N PHE A 816 -0.53 3.50 -8.33
CA PHE A 816 -0.51 3.99 -6.94
C PHE A 816 -1.89 3.81 -6.28
N GLY A 817 -1.93 3.61 -4.96
CA GLY A 817 -3.15 3.33 -4.22
C GLY A 817 -3.13 3.86 -2.80
N LEU A 818 -4.26 4.37 -2.32
CA LEU A 818 -4.44 4.85 -0.96
C LEU A 818 -5.49 4.01 -0.24
N VAL A 819 -5.20 3.62 1.00
CA VAL A 819 -6.17 2.97 1.89
C VAL A 819 -6.22 3.74 3.19
N ALA A 820 -7.39 4.28 3.53
CA ALA A 820 -7.57 5.06 4.75
C ALA A 820 -7.38 4.20 6.02
N THR A 821 -6.77 4.81 7.02
CA THR A 821 -6.61 4.32 8.39
C THR A 821 -7.16 5.38 9.37
N GLU A 822 -7.24 5.05 10.66
CA GLU A 822 -7.66 6.03 11.68
C GLU A 822 -6.65 7.18 11.86
N LYS A 823 -5.43 7.05 11.31
CA LYS A 823 -4.34 8.02 11.44
C LYS A 823 -4.03 8.79 10.15
N GLY A 824 -4.59 8.38 9.00
CA GLY A 824 -4.29 8.97 7.70
C GLY A 824 -4.55 7.99 6.55
N PHE A 825 -3.61 7.89 5.61
CA PHE A 825 -3.64 6.97 4.48
C PHE A 825 -2.37 6.13 4.41
N ASN A 826 -2.53 4.82 4.19
CA ASN A 826 -1.45 3.98 3.73
C ASN A 826 -1.28 4.16 2.22
N ILE A 827 -0.07 4.51 1.77
CA ILE A 827 0.28 4.72 0.37
C ILE A 827 0.93 3.46 -0.17
N PHE A 828 0.33 2.87 -1.20
CA PHE A 828 0.84 1.72 -1.92
C PHE A 828 1.25 2.11 -3.36
N VAL A 829 2.31 1.50 -3.88
CA VAL A 829 2.85 1.82 -5.21
C VAL A 829 3.29 0.59 -6.00
N GLY A 830 3.34 0.73 -7.33
CA GLY A 830 3.87 -0.30 -8.23
C GLY A 830 2.97 -1.54 -8.40
N GLY A 831 1.65 -1.38 -8.28
CA GLY A 831 0.68 -2.41 -8.63
C GLY A 831 0.31 -2.39 -10.12
N ASN A 832 -0.34 -3.45 -10.60
CA ASN A 832 -0.74 -3.57 -12.01
C ASN A 832 -1.86 -4.61 -12.23
N GLY A 833 -3.06 -4.17 -12.62
CA GLY A 833 -4.16 -5.05 -13.05
C GLY A 833 -4.10 -5.53 -14.51
N GLY A 834 -2.95 -6.01 -14.98
CA GLY A 834 -2.69 -6.39 -16.39
C GLY A 834 -2.47 -7.89 -16.63
N ALA A 835 -1.89 -8.24 -17.79
CA ALA A 835 -1.62 -9.63 -18.20
C ALA A 835 -0.76 -10.42 -17.21
N LYS A 836 0.11 -9.73 -16.48
CA LYS A 836 0.80 -10.25 -15.30
C LYS A 836 0.39 -9.37 -14.11
N PRO A 837 -0.69 -9.74 -13.40
CA PRO A 837 -1.19 -8.94 -12.29
C PRO A 837 -0.16 -8.88 -11.17
N ARG A 838 -0.05 -7.74 -10.51
CA ARG A 838 0.88 -7.54 -9.39
C ARG A 838 0.24 -6.64 -8.36
N HIS A 839 0.30 -7.04 -7.10
CA HIS A 839 -0.07 -6.16 -6.00
C HIS A 839 0.97 -5.05 -5.86
N SER A 840 0.50 -3.86 -5.51
CA SER A 840 1.35 -2.76 -5.10
C SER A 840 1.97 -3.05 -3.73
N GLU A 841 3.14 -2.48 -3.48
CA GLU A 841 3.82 -2.56 -2.20
C GLU A 841 3.64 -1.29 -1.39
N LEU A 842 3.72 -1.42 -0.07
CA LEU A 842 3.50 -0.31 0.85
C LEU A 842 4.71 0.64 0.84
N LEU A 843 4.50 1.86 0.37
CA LEU A 843 5.50 2.92 0.37
C LEU A 843 5.59 3.58 1.74
N ALA A 844 4.46 4.10 2.24
CA ALA A 844 4.38 4.84 3.50
C ALA A 844 3.08 4.49 4.26
N LYS A 845 3.13 4.51 5.60
CA LYS A 845 2.02 4.15 6.49
C LYS A 845 1.45 5.38 7.18
N ASP A 846 0.15 5.35 7.45
CA ASP A 846 -0.55 6.33 8.31
C ASP A 846 -0.23 7.80 7.95
N VAL A 847 -0.10 8.08 6.64
CA VAL A 847 0.32 9.36 6.11
C VAL A 847 -0.82 10.39 6.26
N PRO A 848 -0.58 11.55 6.88
CA PRO A 848 -1.57 12.63 6.92
C PRO A 848 -2.01 13.04 5.51
N PRO A 849 -3.27 13.44 5.29
CA PRO A 849 -3.77 13.83 3.96
C PRO A 849 -2.90 14.86 3.22
N ASP A 850 -2.30 15.81 3.95
CA ASP A 850 -1.47 16.88 3.38
C ASP A 850 -0.12 16.37 2.82
N ASP A 851 0.41 15.27 3.38
CA ASP A 851 1.68 14.67 2.96
C ASP A 851 1.52 13.64 1.84
N VAL A 852 0.29 13.26 1.51
CA VAL A 852 -0.01 12.28 0.44
C VAL A 852 0.47 12.79 -0.92
N VAL A 853 0.14 14.05 -1.23
CA VAL A 853 0.46 14.65 -2.54
C VAL A 853 1.97 14.80 -2.73
N PRO A 854 2.75 15.39 -1.81
CA PRO A 854 4.20 15.45 -1.93
C PRO A 854 4.86 14.09 -2.15
N ILE A 855 4.43 13.05 -1.44
CA ILE A 855 4.98 11.69 -1.61
C ILE A 855 4.66 11.13 -3.00
N LEU A 856 3.43 11.32 -3.49
CA LEU A 856 3.04 10.87 -4.82
C LEU A 856 3.71 11.68 -5.94
N ASP A 857 3.93 12.98 -5.75
CA ASP A 857 4.66 13.83 -6.70
C ASP A 857 6.07 13.29 -6.91
N ARG A 858 6.80 13.06 -5.80
CA ARG A 858 8.15 12.48 -5.84
C ARG A 858 8.15 11.12 -6.53
N TYR A 859 7.21 10.24 -6.17
CA TYR A 859 7.09 8.90 -6.75
C TYR A 859 6.87 8.93 -8.27
N LEU A 860 5.90 9.73 -8.72
CA LEU A 860 5.55 9.83 -10.13
C LEU A 860 6.65 10.52 -10.95
N SER A 861 7.24 11.62 -10.45
CA SER A 861 8.39 12.28 -11.09
C SER A 861 9.58 11.33 -11.23
N PHE A 862 9.91 10.59 -10.18
CA PHE A 862 11.02 9.64 -10.20
C PHE A 862 10.78 8.49 -11.18
N TYR A 863 9.55 7.95 -11.24
CA TYR A 863 9.14 6.96 -12.24
C TYR A 863 9.25 7.52 -13.67
N ILE A 864 8.73 8.72 -13.92
CA ILE A 864 8.74 9.35 -15.25
C ILE A 864 10.18 9.52 -15.78
N ARG A 865 11.10 9.88 -14.89
CA ARG A 865 12.52 10.12 -15.18
C ARG A 865 13.30 8.84 -15.44
N THR A 866 13.05 7.78 -14.67
CA THR A 866 13.96 6.62 -14.61
C THR A 866 13.45 5.38 -15.32
N ALA A 867 12.15 5.24 -15.56
CA ALA A 867 11.60 4.05 -16.22
C ALA A 867 11.94 4.01 -17.72
N ASP A 868 11.97 2.80 -18.28
CA ASP A 868 12.17 2.59 -19.72
C ASP A 868 10.86 2.81 -20.51
N LYS A 869 10.95 2.87 -21.84
CA LYS A 869 9.82 3.06 -22.75
C LYS A 869 8.74 2.01 -22.53
N LEU A 870 7.48 2.44 -22.49
CA LEU A 870 6.32 1.57 -22.31
C LEU A 870 6.36 0.68 -21.05
N GLN A 871 7.22 0.99 -20.07
CA GLN A 871 7.36 0.21 -18.84
C GLN A 871 6.30 0.63 -17.81
N ARG A 872 5.57 -0.33 -17.23
CA ARG A 872 4.64 -0.08 -16.10
C ARG A 872 5.41 0.11 -14.80
N THR A 873 4.86 0.86 -13.86
CA THR A 873 5.46 1.11 -12.54
C THR A 873 5.84 -0.18 -11.80
N ALA A 874 4.99 -1.22 -11.90
CA ALA A 874 5.27 -2.55 -11.36
C ALA A 874 6.60 -3.14 -11.85
N ARG A 875 6.83 -3.13 -13.18
CA ARG A 875 8.05 -3.69 -13.79
C ARG A 875 9.26 -2.79 -13.60
N TRP A 876 9.03 -1.49 -13.52
CA TRP A 876 10.07 -0.54 -13.16
C TRP A 876 10.56 -0.78 -11.73
N MET A 877 9.65 -0.97 -10.78
CA MET A 877 10.00 -1.21 -9.38
C MET A 877 10.71 -2.56 -9.16
N GLU A 878 10.36 -3.60 -9.91
CA GLU A 878 11.11 -4.88 -9.91
C GLU A 878 12.55 -4.71 -10.41
N ASN A 879 12.78 -3.80 -11.35
CA ASN A 879 14.09 -3.54 -11.94
C ASN A 879 14.91 -2.51 -11.15
N LEU A 880 14.32 -1.82 -10.16
CA LEU A 880 15.06 -0.90 -9.30
C LEU A 880 15.99 -1.72 -8.39
N PRO A 881 17.29 -1.39 -8.32
CA PRO A 881 18.20 -2.02 -7.37
C PRO A 881 17.67 -1.85 -5.94
N GLY A 882 17.39 -2.95 -5.24
CA GLY A 882 16.79 -2.93 -3.89
C GLY A 882 15.27 -2.71 -3.84
N GLY A 883 14.59 -2.62 -4.98
CA GLY A 883 13.14 -2.56 -5.10
C GLY A 883 12.50 -1.45 -4.28
N ILE A 884 11.45 -1.80 -3.51
CA ILE A 884 10.71 -0.86 -2.66
C ILE A 884 11.59 -0.19 -1.60
N LYS A 885 12.61 -0.88 -1.07
CA LYS A 885 13.48 -0.32 -0.02
C LYS A 885 14.30 0.85 -0.55
N TYR A 886 14.90 0.69 -1.72
CA TYR A 886 15.63 1.78 -2.38
C TYR A 886 14.70 2.94 -2.71
N LEU A 887 13.49 2.65 -3.20
CA LEU A 887 12.49 3.68 -3.47
C LEU A 887 12.11 4.47 -2.19
N GLN A 888 11.94 3.78 -1.05
CA GLN A 888 11.69 4.45 0.25
C GLN A 888 12.86 5.34 0.67
N GLU A 889 14.10 4.87 0.52
CA GLU A 889 15.29 5.68 0.80
C GLU A 889 15.35 6.96 -0.06
N VAL A 890 15.03 6.86 -1.35
CA VAL A 890 15.05 8.02 -2.26
C VAL A 890 13.89 8.98 -1.99
N ILE A 891 12.67 8.47 -1.81
CA ILE A 891 11.43 9.27 -1.82
C ILE A 891 11.00 9.74 -0.43
N LEU A 892 11.26 8.95 0.62
CA LEU A 892 10.87 9.27 1.99
C LEU A 892 12.03 9.81 2.82
N HIS A 893 13.25 9.32 2.57
CA HIS A 893 14.44 9.71 3.33
C HIS A 893 15.37 10.66 2.56
N ASP A 894 14.97 11.07 1.36
CA ASP A 894 15.71 11.96 0.48
C ASP A 894 17.20 11.62 0.35
N LYS A 895 17.51 10.31 0.25
CA LYS A 895 18.89 9.81 0.23
C LYS A 895 19.76 10.45 -0.86
N LEU A 896 19.15 10.94 -1.93
CA LEU A 896 19.83 11.59 -3.06
C LEU A 896 19.80 13.13 -3.00
N GLY A 897 19.04 13.73 -2.08
CA GLY A 897 18.88 15.19 -1.99
C GLY A 897 18.12 15.81 -3.17
N ILE A 898 17.18 15.07 -3.77
CA ILE A 898 16.46 15.49 -5.00
C ILE A 898 14.95 15.66 -4.80
N CYS A 899 14.40 15.38 -3.61
CA CYS A 899 12.94 15.39 -3.40
C CYS A 899 12.31 16.75 -3.74
N ALA A 900 12.95 17.85 -3.34
CA ALA A 900 12.47 19.20 -3.65
C ALA A 900 12.46 19.48 -5.16
N ASP A 901 13.46 19.00 -5.91
CA ASP A 901 13.51 19.15 -7.36
C ASP A 901 12.43 18.30 -8.06
N LEU A 902 12.16 17.08 -7.55
CA LEU A 902 11.10 16.22 -8.08
C LEU A 902 9.70 16.81 -7.86
N GLU A 903 9.47 17.43 -6.70
CA GLU A 903 8.24 18.16 -6.39
C GLU A 903 8.09 19.39 -7.28
N LYS A 904 9.15 20.21 -7.41
CA LYS A 904 9.14 21.38 -8.28
C LYS A 904 8.86 21.02 -9.74
N GLN A 905 9.51 19.95 -10.23
CA GLN A 905 9.25 19.44 -11.57
C GLN A 905 7.79 19.01 -11.75
N MET A 906 7.21 18.34 -10.76
CA MET A 906 5.81 17.97 -10.79
C MET A 906 4.91 19.21 -10.82
N GLU A 907 5.23 20.22 -9.99
CA GLU A 907 4.49 21.47 -9.90
C GLU A 907 4.49 22.24 -11.25
N ASP A 908 5.63 22.30 -11.93
CA ASP A 908 5.74 22.88 -13.27
C ASP A 908 4.84 22.14 -14.30
N LEU A 909 4.73 20.81 -14.20
CA LEU A 909 3.89 20.02 -15.10
C LEU A 909 2.39 20.19 -14.82
N VAL A 910 1.98 20.16 -13.56
CA VAL A 910 0.56 20.32 -13.19
C VAL A 910 0.09 21.76 -13.42
N GLY A 911 0.95 22.75 -13.16
CA GLY A 911 0.66 24.17 -13.36
C GLY A 911 0.50 24.58 -14.82
N THR A 912 0.92 23.74 -15.77
CA THR A 912 0.81 23.99 -17.22
C THR A 912 -0.35 23.24 -17.88
N PHE A 913 -1.30 22.71 -17.09
CA PHE A 913 -2.44 21.97 -17.63
C PHE A 913 -3.31 22.81 -18.59
N PHE A 914 -3.73 22.18 -19.69
CA PHE A 914 -4.83 22.61 -20.55
C PHE A 914 -5.58 21.38 -21.08
N CYS A 915 -6.83 21.57 -21.50
CA CYS A 915 -7.60 20.52 -22.17
C CYS A 915 -7.23 20.48 -23.67
N GLU A 916 -6.60 19.38 -24.11
CA GLU A 916 -6.16 19.20 -25.51
C GLU A 916 -7.32 19.38 -26.50
N TRP A 917 -8.53 18.88 -26.18
CA TRP A 917 -9.69 19.05 -27.04
C TRP A 917 -10.19 20.50 -27.10
N THR A 918 -10.20 21.22 -25.99
CA THR A 918 -10.54 22.65 -25.98
C THR A 918 -9.61 23.45 -26.88
N GLU A 919 -8.31 23.16 -26.87
CA GLU A 919 -7.33 23.83 -27.74
C GLU A 919 -7.47 23.44 -29.21
N VAL A 920 -7.83 22.18 -29.51
CA VAL A 920 -8.23 21.78 -30.86
C VAL A 920 -9.44 22.59 -31.32
N LEU A 921 -10.45 22.77 -30.47
CA LEU A 921 -11.69 23.45 -30.85
C LEU A 921 -11.51 24.95 -31.10
N LYS A 922 -10.58 25.60 -30.40
CA LYS A 922 -10.27 27.03 -30.60
C LYS A 922 -9.48 27.31 -31.88
N ASP A 923 -8.79 26.31 -32.44
CA ASP A 923 -7.88 26.48 -33.57
C ASP A 923 -8.42 25.77 -34.83
N PRO A 924 -8.91 26.53 -35.84
CA PRO A 924 -9.41 25.96 -37.09
C PRO A 924 -8.39 25.07 -37.82
N LYS A 925 -7.09 25.35 -37.69
CA LYS A 925 -6.03 24.54 -38.31
C LYS A 925 -5.90 23.18 -37.62
N LYS A 926 -6.06 23.12 -36.29
CA LYS A 926 -6.07 21.86 -35.54
C LYS A 926 -7.35 21.07 -35.81
N ARG A 927 -8.52 21.72 -35.93
CA ARG A 927 -9.79 21.05 -36.35
C ARG A 927 -9.64 20.37 -37.71
N ALA A 928 -8.99 21.01 -38.68
CA ALA A 928 -8.79 20.47 -40.02
C ALA A 928 -7.97 19.15 -40.06
N TRP A 929 -7.21 18.83 -39.01
CA TRP A 929 -6.48 17.57 -38.91
C TRP A 929 -7.34 16.32 -38.73
N PHE A 930 -8.62 16.51 -38.44
CA PHE A 930 -9.56 15.41 -38.24
C PHE A 930 -10.34 15.05 -39.51
N SER A 931 -10.22 15.83 -40.59
CA SER A 931 -10.80 15.49 -41.89
C SER A 931 -10.31 14.14 -42.40
N GLN A 932 -11.21 13.37 -43.02
CA GLN A 932 -10.87 12.05 -43.55
C GLN A 932 -9.96 12.14 -44.76
N PHE A 933 -10.29 12.99 -45.72
CA PHE A 933 -9.56 13.18 -46.98
C PHE A 933 -9.13 14.63 -47.17
N ALA A 934 -8.01 14.83 -47.87
CA ALA A 934 -7.50 16.18 -48.16
C ALA A 934 -8.13 16.84 -49.40
N ASN A 935 -8.74 16.04 -50.28
CA ASN A 935 -9.22 16.51 -51.59
C ASN A 935 -10.76 16.55 -51.73
N THR A 936 -11.50 16.10 -50.72
CA THR A 936 -12.97 16.09 -50.73
C THR A 936 -13.52 16.18 -49.30
N SER A 937 -14.72 16.72 -49.16
CA SER A 937 -15.51 16.70 -47.92
C SER A 937 -16.37 15.44 -47.79
N GLU A 938 -16.43 14.59 -48.81
CA GLU A 938 -17.17 13.34 -48.79
C GLU A 938 -16.47 12.32 -47.88
N ASN A 939 -17.19 11.78 -46.90
CA ASN A 939 -16.66 10.80 -45.96
C ASN A 939 -17.14 9.37 -46.29
N ILE A 940 -16.35 8.38 -45.91
CA ILE A 940 -16.67 6.95 -46.02
C ILE A 940 -16.81 6.39 -44.60
N ASN A 941 -18.04 5.99 -44.23
CA ASN A 941 -18.44 5.63 -42.87
C ASN A 941 -18.89 4.16 -42.73
N ASP A 942 -18.34 3.25 -43.53
CA ASP A 942 -18.85 1.88 -43.62
C ASP A 942 -17.79 0.84 -44.05
N THR A 943 -16.50 1.12 -43.83
CA THR A 943 -15.41 0.17 -44.16
C THR A 943 -15.54 -1.21 -43.49
N ILE A 944 -16.39 -1.32 -42.46
CA ILE A 944 -16.74 -2.56 -41.77
C ILE A 944 -18.24 -2.57 -41.48
N GLU A 945 -18.94 -3.62 -41.90
CA GLU A 945 -20.37 -3.79 -41.67
C GLU A 945 -20.67 -3.93 -40.16
N PRO A 946 -21.62 -3.14 -39.59
CA PRO A 946 -21.97 -3.24 -38.18
C PRO A 946 -22.80 -4.50 -37.88
N THR A 947 -22.65 -5.02 -36.67
CA THR A 947 -23.46 -6.09 -36.11
C THR A 947 -24.21 -5.58 -34.88
N LYS A 948 -25.53 -5.76 -34.87
CA LYS A 948 -26.37 -5.45 -33.71
C LYS A 948 -26.35 -6.60 -32.71
N GLU A 949 -25.91 -6.31 -31.49
CA GLU A 949 -25.81 -7.29 -30.42
C GLU A 949 -26.04 -6.61 -29.06
N ARG A 950 -26.76 -7.28 -28.15
CA ARG A 950 -27.09 -6.72 -26.81
C ARG A 950 -27.72 -5.32 -26.86
N GLY A 951 -28.54 -5.06 -27.87
CA GLY A 951 -29.26 -3.80 -28.05
C GLY A 951 -28.45 -2.65 -28.65
N GLN A 952 -27.16 -2.83 -28.91
CA GLN A 952 -26.25 -1.81 -29.44
C GLN A 952 -25.54 -2.27 -30.71
N GLU A 953 -24.90 -1.37 -31.45
CA GLU A 953 -24.09 -1.70 -32.62
C GLU A 953 -22.62 -1.88 -32.25
N ARG A 954 -21.99 -2.90 -32.82
CA ARG A 954 -20.54 -3.11 -32.73
C ARG A 954 -19.97 -3.50 -34.10
N PRO A 955 -18.66 -3.38 -34.32
CA PRO A 955 -18.05 -3.91 -35.54
C PRO A 955 -18.24 -5.42 -35.68
N SER A 956 -18.34 -5.90 -36.92
CA SER A 956 -18.21 -7.33 -37.23
C SER A 956 -16.83 -7.87 -36.85
N TYR A 957 -16.70 -9.20 -36.70
CA TYR A 957 -15.42 -9.80 -36.33
C TYR A 957 -14.41 -9.68 -37.48
N TRP A 958 -13.12 -9.58 -37.17
CA TRP A 958 -12.10 -9.54 -38.21
C TRP A 958 -11.96 -10.89 -38.91
N PRO A 959 -11.70 -10.90 -40.23
CA PRO A 959 -11.22 -12.08 -40.93
C PRO A 959 -9.94 -12.61 -40.27
N LYS A 960 -9.81 -13.94 -40.23
CA LYS A 960 -8.61 -14.60 -39.68
C LYS A 960 -7.38 -14.33 -40.54
N ASP A 961 -7.54 -14.41 -41.86
CA ASP A 961 -6.43 -14.35 -42.82
C ASP A 961 -6.12 -12.93 -43.28
N SER A 962 -4.86 -12.69 -43.66
CA SER A 962 -4.41 -11.46 -44.32
C SER A 962 -4.68 -11.54 -45.82
N ILE A 963 -4.70 -10.38 -46.49
CA ILE A 963 -4.70 -10.38 -47.97
C ILE A 963 -3.29 -10.65 -48.47
N THR A 964 -3.13 -11.70 -49.25
CA THR A 964 -1.86 -12.12 -49.89
C THR A 964 -1.82 -11.77 -51.38
N GLU A 965 -2.74 -10.92 -51.85
CA GLU A 965 -2.73 -10.39 -53.22
C GLU A 965 -1.45 -9.57 -53.46
N ASP A 966 -0.79 -9.78 -54.60
CA ASP A 966 0.42 -9.05 -54.96
C ASP A 966 0.09 -7.68 -55.57
N PHE A 967 -0.13 -6.71 -54.70
CA PHE A 967 -0.43 -5.33 -55.10
C PHE A 967 0.77 -4.61 -55.73
N ARG A 968 1.98 -4.91 -55.29
CA ARG A 968 3.23 -4.33 -55.79
C ARG A 968 3.55 -4.82 -57.20
N GLY A 969 3.33 -6.11 -57.48
CA GLY A 969 3.57 -6.72 -58.78
C GLY A 969 2.40 -6.60 -59.77
N HIS A 970 1.28 -5.98 -59.37
CA HIS A 970 0.10 -5.84 -60.22
C HIS A 970 0.43 -5.08 -61.52
N LYS A 971 0.03 -5.64 -62.67
CA LYS A 971 0.26 -5.06 -63.99
C LYS A 971 -0.95 -4.26 -64.44
N TRP A 972 -0.86 -2.94 -64.34
CA TRP A 972 -1.88 -1.99 -64.80
C TRP A 972 -1.96 -1.94 -66.33
N SER A 973 -3.17 -1.86 -66.88
CA SER A 973 -3.42 -1.85 -68.32
C SER A 973 -2.84 -0.62 -69.01
N GLU A 974 -3.02 0.55 -68.39
CA GLU A 974 -2.44 1.84 -68.80
C GLU A 974 -2.24 2.72 -67.55
N LEU A 975 -1.21 3.57 -67.54
CA LEU A 975 -0.98 4.54 -66.47
C LEU A 975 -0.83 5.95 -67.04
N SER A 976 -1.70 6.87 -66.62
CA SER A 976 -1.69 8.26 -67.03
C SER A 976 -1.49 9.20 -65.84
N TRP A 977 -0.85 10.35 -66.07
CA TRP A 977 -0.68 11.37 -65.04
C TRP A 977 -1.98 12.12 -64.81
N GLN A 978 -2.51 12.05 -63.58
CA GLN A 978 -3.81 12.63 -63.24
C GLN A 978 -3.67 13.58 -62.04
N PRO A 979 -4.26 14.79 -62.07
CA PRO A 979 -4.24 15.70 -60.93
C PRO A 979 -5.10 15.12 -59.80
N LEU A 980 -4.58 15.14 -58.57
CA LEU A 980 -5.21 14.46 -57.44
C LEU A 980 -5.56 15.40 -56.27
N VAL A 981 -4.59 16.21 -55.84
CA VAL A 981 -4.72 17.13 -54.69
C VAL A 981 -3.72 18.28 -54.83
N LYS A 982 -4.00 19.43 -54.22
CA LYS A 982 -3.07 20.56 -54.24
C LYS A 982 -1.85 20.32 -53.33
N ALA A 983 -0.69 20.81 -53.75
CA ALA A 983 0.55 20.68 -52.98
C ALA A 983 0.52 21.45 -51.65
N GLU A 984 -0.26 22.54 -51.56
CA GLU A 984 -0.45 23.38 -50.35
C GLU A 984 -1.06 22.62 -49.16
N GLU A 985 -1.72 21.49 -49.43
CA GLU A 985 -2.26 20.61 -48.39
C GLU A 985 -1.15 19.95 -47.56
N PHE A 986 0.09 19.87 -48.06
CA PHE A 986 1.18 19.14 -47.42
C PHE A 986 2.32 20.06 -46.97
N LYS A 987 2.74 19.91 -45.72
CA LYS A 987 3.86 20.66 -45.14
C LYS A 987 5.14 19.83 -45.17
N ASP A 988 6.27 20.48 -45.44
CA ASP A 988 7.57 19.82 -45.27
C ASP A 988 7.98 19.96 -43.80
N THR A 989 7.69 18.93 -43.01
CA THR A 989 8.02 18.91 -41.58
C THR A 989 9.22 18.00 -41.32
N PRO A 990 10.00 18.20 -40.25
CA PRO A 990 11.15 17.37 -39.94
C PRO A 990 10.83 15.88 -39.74
N THR A 991 9.57 15.53 -39.49
CA THR A 991 9.12 14.14 -39.29
C THR A 991 8.35 13.56 -40.48
N GLY A 992 8.18 14.36 -41.54
CA GLY A 992 7.29 14.08 -42.68
C GLY A 992 5.82 14.39 -42.40
N ASP A 993 5.06 14.67 -43.46
CA ASP A 993 3.61 14.91 -43.42
C ASP A 993 2.88 13.93 -44.33
N SER A 994 1.60 13.66 -44.03
CA SER A 994 0.85 12.61 -44.70
C SER A 994 -0.66 12.82 -44.63
N LYS A 995 -1.36 12.53 -45.73
CA LYS A 995 -2.82 12.62 -45.82
C LYS A 995 -3.42 11.50 -46.69
N ALA A 996 -4.64 11.10 -46.35
CA ALA A 996 -5.44 10.21 -47.17
C ALA A 996 -6.17 11.01 -48.26
N ILE A 997 -6.33 10.38 -49.43
CA ILE A 997 -6.88 11.00 -50.63
C ILE A 997 -7.90 10.04 -51.25
N LYS A 998 -9.07 10.55 -51.62
CA LYS A 998 -10.13 9.74 -52.25
C LYS A 998 -10.08 9.84 -53.77
N ARG A 999 -10.21 8.73 -54.47
CA ARG A 999 -10.32 8.66 -55.93
C ARG A 999 -11.26 7.52 -56.33
N GLY A 1000 -12.47 7.84 -56.80
CA GLY A 1000 -13.50 6.80 -57.01
C GLY A 1000 -13.87 6.14 -55.69
N ASP A 1001 -13.94 4.81 -55.67
CA ASP A 1001 -14.06 3.98 -54.48
C ASP A 1001 -12.71 3.72 -53.77
N THR A 1002 -11.58 4.06 -54.42
CA THR A 1002 -10.24 3.83 -53.89
C THR A 1002 -9.75 4.94 -52.96
N GLN A 1003 -9.02 4.55 -51.92
CA GLN A 1003 -8.31 5.46 -51.03
C GLN A 1003 -6.79 5.32 -51.20
N LEU A 1004 -6.10 6.45 -51.37
CA LEU A 1004 -4.64 6.55 -51.51
C LEU A 1004 -4.03 7.25 -50.30
N ALA A 1005 -2.77 6.94 -50.00
CA ALA A 1005 -1.97 7.63 -48.99
C ALA A 1005 -0.88 8.43 -49.70
N VAL A 1006 -0.84 9.74 -49.44
CA VAL A 1006 0.23 10.62 -49.95
C VAL A 1006 1.09 11.08 -48.79
N PHE A 1007 2.40 11.03 -48.97
CA PHE A 1007 3.42 11.42 -48.00
C PHE A 1007 4.31 12.51 -48.59
N LYS A 1008 4.67 13.52 -47.80
CA LYS A 1008 5.68 14.53 -48.11
C LYS A 1008 6.83 14.41 -47.12
N VAL A 1009 8.02 14.10 -47.62
CA VAL A 1009 9.21 13.83 -46.82
C VAL A 1009 10.43 14.46 -47.49
N ARG A 1010 11.09 15.40 -46.80
CA ARG A 1010 12.30 16.09 -47.29
C ARG A 1010 12.09 16.67 -48.71
N GLY A 1011 10.98 17.37 -48.89
CA GLY A 1011 10.58 17.98 -50.16
C GLY A 1011 10.18 17.00 -51.28
N LYS A 1012 10.17 15.68 -51.03
CA LYS A 1012 9.75 14.65 -52.00
C LYS A 1012 8.38 14.10 -51.65
N TYR A 1013 7.63 13.74 -52.69
CA TYR A 1013 6.31 13.13 -52.55
C TYR A 1013 6.36 11.62 -52.82
N TYR A 1014 5.53 10.88 -52.09
CA TYR A 1014 5.34 9.44 -52.24
C TYR A 1014 3.85 9.13 -52.21
N CYS A 1015 3.38 8.21 -53.05
CA CYS A 1015 1.99 7.80 -53.10
C CYS A 1015 1.87 6.29 -53.02
N THR A 1016 1.00 5.79 -52.15
CA THR A 1016 0.68 4.37 -51.98
C THR A 1016 -0.82 4.15 -51.92
N GLN A 1017 -1.28 2.90 -51.94
CA GLN A 1017 -2.63 2.59 -51.46
C GLN A 1017 -2.77 3.00 -49.98
N GLN A 1018 -3.98 3.32 -49.52
CA GLN A 1018 -4.26 3.64 -48.11
C GLN A 1018 -4.44 2.38 -47.23
N MET A 1019 -4.86 1.27 -47.84
CA MET A 1019 -5.16 0.01 -47.14
C MET A 1019 -3.89 -0.75 -46.75
N CYS A 1020 -3.80 -1.12 -45.48
CA CYS A 1020 -2.89 -2.16 -44.99
C CYS A 1020 -3.49 -3.57 -45.22
N PRO A 1021 -2.84 -4.43 -46.04
CA PRO A 1021 -3.35 -5.77 -46.40
C PRO A 1021 -3.54 -6.73 -45.23
N HIS A 1022 -2.81 -6.55 -44.12
CA HIS A 1022 -2.81 -7.50 -42.99
C HIS A 1022 -4.21 -7.70 -42.36
N LYS A 1023 -4.99 -6.62 -42.22
CA LYS A 1023 -6.38 -6.65 -41.70
C LYS A 1023 -7.31 -5.69 -42.44
N ARG A 1024 -7.02 -5.41 -43.72
CA ARG A 1024 -7.83 -4.53 -44.59
C ARG A 1024 -8.11 -3.16 -43.96
N ALA A 1025 -7.13 -2.59 -43.25
CA ALA A 1025 -7.30 -1.34 -42.51
C ALA A 1025 -6.83 -0.14 -43.34
N PHE A 1026 -7.71 0.82 -43.63
CA PHE A 1026 -7.44 2.00 -44.47
C PHE A 1026 -6.75 3.14 -43.70
N VAL A 1027 -5.49 2.92 -43.31
CA VAL A 1027 -4.83 3.75 -42.27
C VAL A 1027 -3.37 4.10 -42.56
N LEU A 1028 -2.82 3.81 -43.74
CA LEU A 1028 -1.38 4.00 -44.00
C LEU A 1028 -0.94 5.47 -43.92
N SER A 1029 -1.77 6.44 -44.34
CA SER A 1029 -1.50 7.86 -44.16
C SER A 1029 -1.29 8.26 -42.70
N ASP A 1030 -1.85 7.51 -41.74
CA ASP A 1030 -1.79 7.85 -40.32
C ASP A 1030 -0.57 7.24 -39.62
N GLY A 1031 0.20 6.43 -40.36
CA GLY A 1031 1.41 5.76 -39.89
C GLY A 1031 2.58 6.69 -39.59
N LEU A 1032 3.53 6.18 -38.80
CA LEU A 1032 4.80 6.86 -38.56
C LEU A 1032 5.76 6.56 -39.72
N ILE A 1033 6.32 7.62 -40.28
CA ILE A 1033 7.37 7.52 -41.30
C ILE A 1033 8.70 7.25 -40.59
N GLY A 1034 9.43 6.24 -41.03
CA GLY A 1034 10.74 5.89 -40.48
C GLY A 1034 11.82 5.88 -41.56
N ASP A 1035 13.07 6.09 -41.16
CA ASP A 1035 14.21 6.01 -42.06
C ASP A 1035 15.39 5.22 -41.49
N ASP A 1036 16.24 4.78 -42.41
CA ASP A 1036 17.57 4.24 -42.16
C ASP A 1036 18.49 4.83 -43.24
N LEU A 1037 19.11 5.96 -42.88
CA LEU A 1037 19.97 6.71 -43.79
C LEU A 1037 21.18 5.91 -44.25
N ALA A 1038 21.76 5.09 -43.37
CA ALA A 1038 22.93 4.27 -43.69
C ALA A 1038 22.64 3.26 -44.81
N ASN A 1039 21.41 2.75 -44.87
CA ASN A 1039 20.96 1.81 -45.91
C ASN A 1039 20.04 2.45 -46.97
N ASN A 1040 19.87 3.79 -46.96
CA ASN A 1040 18.98 4.54 -47.85
C ASN A 1040 17.54 3.99 -47.91
N LYS A 1041 16.98 3.62 -46.75
CA LYS A 1041 15.60 3.12 -46.64
C LYS A 1041 14.67 4.17 -46.04
N LEU A 1042 13.45 4.21 -46.58
CA LEU A 1042 12.34 5.03 -46.10
C LEU A 1042 11.09 4.17 -46.09
N TRP A 1043 10.34 4.15 -44.98
CA TRP A 1043 9.13 3.36 -44.85
C TRP A 1043 8.04 4.08 -44.09
N VAL A 1044 6.80 3.58 -44.22
CA VAL A 1044 5.70 3.89 -43.33
C VAL A 1044 5.35 2.68 -42.47
N SER A 1045 5.24 2.89 -41.17
CA SER A 1045 4.78 1.86 -40.24
C SER A 1045 3.26 1.92 -40.10
N CYS A 1046 2.58 0.82 -40.44
CA CYS A 1046 1.14 0.71 -40.26
C CYS A 1046 0.77 1.00 -38.80
N PRO A 1047 -0.15 1.95 -38.53
CA PRO A 1047 -0.44 2.40 -37.18
C PRO A 1047 -0.97 1.28 -36.27
N TYR A 1048 -1.63 0.27 -36.85
CA TYR A 1048 -2.34 -0.79 -36.11
C TYR A 1048 -1.46 -1.99 -35.83
N HIS A 1049 -0.71 -2.41 -36.85
CA HIS A 1049 -0.05 -3.72 -36.88
C HIS A 1049 1.48 -3.62 -36.94
N LYS A 1050 2.01 -2.38 -36.99
CA LYS A 1050 3.44 -2.05 -37.07
C LYS A 1050 4.16 -2.81 -38.20
N ARG A 1051 3.47 -2.96 -39.33
CA ARG A 1051 4.02 -3.46 -40.60
C ARG A 1051 4.71 -2.31 -41.33
N ASN A 1052 5.97 -2.49 -41.69
CA ASN A 1052 6.81 -1.43 -42.21
C ASN A 1052 6.91 -1.56 -43.74
N TYR A 1053 6.19 -0.71 -44.48
CA TYR A 1053 6.16 -0.73 -45.95
C TYR A 1053 7.12 0.30 -46.54
N GLU A 1054 8.06 -0.14 -47.36
CA GLU A 1054 9.04 0.76 -47.98
C GLU A 1054 8.35 1.73 -48.97
N LEU A 1055 8.68 3.02 -48.89
CA LEU A 1055 8.11 4.09 -49.72
C LEU A 1055 8.95 4.40 -50.96
N SER A 1056 10.23 4.01 -50.97
CA SER A 1056 11.20 4.41 -51.99
C SER A 1056 12.12 3.27 -52.43
N GLY A 1057 12.80 3.45 -53.56
CA GLY A 1057 13.79 2.51 -54.06
C GLY A 1057 13.19 1.29 -54.77
N ALA A 1058 14.03 0.31 -55.11
CA ALA A 1058 13.61 -0.89 -55.85
C ALA A 1058 12.61 -1.75 -55.06
N ASN A 1059 12.61 -1.65 -53.73
CA ASN A 1059 11.73 -2.40 -52.83
C ASN A 1059 10.46 -1.63 -52.44
N ALA A 1060 10.18 -0.47 -53.05
CA ALA A 1060 8.96 0.28 -52.76
C ALA A 1060 7.72 -0.62 -52.83
N GLY A 1061 6.89 -0.55 -51.79
CA GLY A 1061 5.71 -1.39 -51.58
C GLY A 1061 5.97 -2.71 -50.82
N LYS A 1062 7.22 -3.16 -50.67
CA LYS A 1062 7.55 -4.37 -49.89
C LYS A 1062 7.39 -4.08 -48.39
N CYS A 1063 6.82 -5.03 -47.65
CA CYS A 1063 6.83 -5.01 -46.20
C CYS A 1063 8.16 -5.61 -45.66
N ALA A 1064 8.92 -4.81 -44.93
CA ALA A 1064 10.24 -5.16 -44.44
C ALA A 1064 10.23 -6.22 -43.33
N ASN A 1065 9.12 -6.37 -42.60
CA ASN A 1065 9.02 -7.26 -41.44
C ASN A 1065 7.93 -8.35 -41.58
N ASP A 1066 7.31 -8.50 -42.75
CA ASP A 1066 6.37 -9.56 -43.08
C ASP A 1066 6.25 -9.73 -44.60
N GLU A 1067 6.95 -10.71 -45.17
CA GLU A 1067 7.03 -10.88 -46.63
C GLU A 1067 5.71 -11.35 -47.27
N SER A 1068 4.72 -11.78 -46.46
CA SER A 1068 3.43 -12.26 -46.96
C SER A 1068 2.50 -11.14 -47.46
N VAL A 1069 2.83 -9.88 -47.18
CA VAL A 1069 2.02 -8.71 -47.53
C VAL A 1069 2.87 -7.65 -48.22
N ASN A 1070 2.29 -6.99 -49.22
CA ASN A 1070 2.90 -5.86 -49.91
C ASN A 1070 1.82 -4.85 -50.32
N ILE A 1071 2.22 -3.66 -50.76
CA ILE A 1071 1.29 -2.59 -51.14
C ILE A 1071 1.63 -2.01 -52.51
N ALA A 1072 0.62 -1.51 -53.21
CA ALA A 1072 0.79 -0.72 -54.42
C ALA A 1072 1.41 0.65 -54.10
N VAL A 1073 2.32 1.07 -54.98
CA VAL A 1073 2.98 2.38 -54.96
C VAL A 1073 2.83 3.03 -56.32
N PHE A 1074 2.66 4.35 -56.33
CA PHE A 1074 2.39 5.11 -57.54
C PHE A 1074 3.37 6.27 -57.68
N PRO A 1075 3.94 6.51 -58.88
CA PRO A 1075 4.72 7.73 -59.14
C PRO A 1075 3.87 8.98 -58.90
N ILE A 1076 4.48 9.99 -58.28
CA ILE A 1076 3.84 11.26 -57.93
C ILE A 1076 4.81 12.42 -58.20
N GLU A 1077 4.30 13.52 -58.76
CA GLU A 1077 5.07 14.74 -59.01
C GLU A 1077 4.23 15.99 -58.74
N GLU A 1078 4.87 17.05 -58.25
CA GLU A 1078 4.29 18.39 -58.18
C GLU A 1078 4.51 19.10 -59.51
N ARG A 1079 3.47 19.74 -60.05
CA ARG A 1079 3.55 20.53 -61.29
C ARG A 1079 3.36 22.02 -61.02
N ALA A 1080 3.72 22.83 -62.02
CA ALA A 1080 3.70 24.30 -61.93
C ALA A 1080 2.31 24.91 -61.68
N ASP A 1081 1.23 24.15 -61.88
CA ASP A 1081 -0.14 24.53 -61.55
C ASP A 1081 -0.49 24.35 -60.06
N GLY A 1082 0.47 23.90 -59.24
CA GLY A 1082 0.32 23.68 -57.81
C GLY A 1082 -0.41 22.38 -57.44
N PHE A 1083 -0.67 21.50 -58.42
CA PHE A 1083 -1.27 20.19 -58.18
C PHE A 1083 -0.21 19.09 -58.10
N LEU A 1084 -0.50 18.11 -57.24
CA LEU A 1084 0.16 16.83 -57.22
C LEU A 1084 -0.51 15.91 -58.24
N TYR A 1085 0.27 15.50 -59.24
CA TYR A 1085 -0.13 14.53 -60.25
C TYR A 1085 0.36 13.16 -59.82
N VAL A 1086 -0.53 12.17 -59.87
CA VAL A 1086 -0.19 10.77 -59.60
C VAL A 1086 -0.41 9.97 -60.88
N LYS A 1087 0.52 9.08 -61.18
CA LYS A 1087 0.42 8.19 -62.34
C LYS A 1087 -0.47 7.00 -61.98
N LEU A 1088 -1.72 7.03 -62.41
CA LEU A 1088 -2.78 6.09 -62.04
C LEU A 1088 -3.43 5.46 -63.29
N PRO A 1089 -4.06 4.28 -63.17
CA PRO A 1089 -4.89 3.70 -64.23
C PRO A 1089 -6.25 4.40 -64.32
N SER A 1090 -7.18 3.87 -65.12
CA SER A 1090 -8.58 4.32 -65.09
C SER A 1090 -9.19 4.10 -63.69
N ILE A 1091 -10.23 4.87 -63.36
CA ILE A 1091 -10.89 4.75 -62.05
C ILE A 1091 -11.50 3.36 -61.89
N GLU A 1092 -12.08 2.81 -62.96
CA GLU A 1092 -12.70 1.48 -62.95
C GLU A 1092 -11.68 0.37 -62.68
N GLU A 1093 -10.49 0.44 -63.29
CA GLU A 1093 -9.42 -0.52 -63.05
C GLU A 1093 -8.87 -0.36 -61.63
N LEU A 1094 -8.63 0.88 -61.18
CA LEU A 1094 -8.14 1.17 -59.84
C LEU A 1094 -9.07 0.60 -58.77
N ASP A 1095 -10.37 0.87 -58.88
CA ASP A 1095 -11.40 0.43 -57.94
C ASP A 1095 -11.58 -1.10 -57.96
N SER A 1096 -11.41 -1.76 -59.11
CA SER A 1096 -11.44 -3.22 -59.20
C SER A 1096 -10.31 -3.91 -58.41
N VAL A 1097 -9.18 -3.23 -58.24
CA VAL A 1097 -8.00 -3.77 -57.56
C VAL A 1097 -7.95 -3.31 -56.10
N LEU A 1098 -8.18 -2.02 -55.83
CA LEU A 1098 -7.93 -1.34 -54.55
C LEU A 1098 -9.19 -0.71 -53.91
N GLY A 1099 -10.37 -0.88 -54.50
CA GLY A 1099 -11.61 -0.26 -54.05
C GLY A 1099 -11.98 -0.57 -52.60
N THR A 1100 -12.52 0.42 -51.89
CA THR A 1100 -12.94 0.28 -50.50
C THR A 1100 -14.05 -0.76 -50.34
N GLU A 1101 -15.04 -0.78 -51.23
CA GLU A 1101 -16.16 -1.74 -51.17
C GLU A 1101 -15.70 -3.19 -51.41
N LYS A 1102 -14.64 -3.40 -52.22
CA LYS A 1102 -14.05 -4.74 -52.44
C LYS A 1102 -13.49 -5.32 -51.14
N PHE A 1103 -12.82 -4.49 -50.34
CA PHE A 1103 -12.12 -4.94 -49.12
C PHE A 1103 -12.87 -4.66 -47.82
N LYS A 1104 -14.05 -4.07 -47.90
CA LYS A 1104 -14.98 -3.90 -46.78
C LYS A 1104 -15.23 -5.22 -46.07
N ILE A 1105 -15.08 -5.22 -44.75
CA ILE A 1105 -15.31 -6.43 -43.95
C ILE A 1105 -16.81 -6.64 -43.81
N LYS A 1106 -17.29 -7.77 -44.31
CA LYS A 1106 -18.71 -8.13 -44.27
C LYS A 1106 -19.00 -9.03 -43.08
N LYS A 1107 -20.19 -8.89 -42.50
CA LYS A 1107 -20.64 -9.72 -41.38
C LYS A 1107 -20.57 -11.22 -41.72
N SER A 1108 -20.88 -11.57 -42.97
CA SER A 1108 -20.86 -12.96 -43.47
C SER A 1108 -19.48 -13.60 -43.53
N GLU A 1109 -18.40 -12.81 -43.55
CA GLU A 1109 -17.02 -13.33 -43.60
C GLU A 1109 -16.51 -13.78 -42.22
N SER A 1110 -17.28 -13.52 -41.16
CA SER A 1110 -16.82 -13.68 -39.78
C SER A 1110 -17.87 -14.41 -38.94
N GLU A 1111 -17.56 -15.62 -38.48
CA GLU A 1111 -18.45 -16.38 -37.62
C GLU A 1111 -18.38 -15.87 -36.18
N ASP A 1112 -19.52 -15.79 -35.50
CA ASP A 1112 -19.55 -15.48 -34.08
C ASP A 1112 -18.91 -16.64 -33.28
N PRO A 1113 -17.80 -16.38 -32.55
CA PRO A 1113 -17.03 -17.42 -31.87
C PRO A 1113 -17.83 -18.14 -30.78
N PHE A 1114 -18.95 -17.55 -30.32
CA PHE A 1114 -19.78 -18.14 -29.29
C PHE A 1114 -20.92 -18.99 -29.83
N VAL A 1115 -21.24 -18.97 -31.13
CA VAL A 1115 -22.39 -19.74 -31.67
C VAL A 1115 -22.25 -21.25 -31.41
N ALA A 1116 -21.06 -21.82 -31.60
CA ALA A 1116 -20.82 -23.23 -31.31
C ALA A 1116 -20.90 -23.54 -29.80
N LEU A 1117 -20.36 -22.64 -28.97
CA LEU A 1117 -20.41 -22.76 -27.51
C LEU A 1117 -21.85 -22.65 -26.99
N ASP A 1118 -22.60 -21.66 -27.46
CA ASP A 1118 -24.00 -21.43 -27.10
C ASP A 1118 -24.87 -22.62 -27.50
N LYS A 1119 -24.65 -23.20 -28.69
CA LYS A 1119 -25.30 -24.46 -29.11
C LYS A 1119 -24.94 -25.60 -28.15
N LYS A 1120 -23.68 -25.74 -27.74
CA LYS A 1120 -23.23 -26.78 -26.80
C LYS A 1120 -23.84 -26.58 -25.41
N LEU A 1121 -23.77 -25.38 -24.85
CA LEU A 1121 -24.36 -25.02 -23.55
C LEU A 1121 -25.87 -25.19 -23.55
N ALA A 1122 -26.54 -24.86 -24.67
CA ALA A 1122 -27.96 -25.11 -24.86
C ALA A 1122 -28.31 -26.61 -24.82
N LYS A 1123 -27.51 -27.47 -25.48
CA LYS A 1123 -27.67 -28.94 -25.41
C LYS A 1123 -27.44 -29.48 -24.00
N MET A 1124 -26.52 -28.87 -23.24
CA MET A 1124 -26.21 -29.23 -21.85
C MET A 1124 -27.18 -28.61 -20.83
N GLN A 1125 -28.20 -27.86 -21.26
CA GLN A 1125 -29.13 -27.12 -20.39
C GLN A 1125 -28.44 -26.13 -19.41
N LEU A 1126 -27.21 -25.71 -19.69
CA LEU A 1126 -26.43 -24.76 -18.87
C LEU A 1126 -26.69 -23.30 -19.31
N LYS A 1127 -27.94 -22.94 -19.59
CA LYS A 1127 -28.27 -21.58 -20.02
C LYS A 1127 -28.31 -20.63 -18.81
N GLY A 1128 -27.56 -19.53 -18.91
CA GLY A 1128 -27.75 -18.39 -18.01
C GLY A 1128 -29.15 -17.78 -18.18
N ARG A 1129 -29.65 -17.12 -17.13
CA ARG A 1129 -30.89 -16.35 -17.22
C ARG A 1129 -30.69 -15.21 -18.22
N LYS A 1130 -31.55 -15.08 -19.22
CA LYS A 1130 -31.55 -13.92 -20.11
C LYS A 1130 -31.91 -12.68 -19.29
N GLY A 1131 -31.22 -11.56 -19.55
CA GLY A 1131 -31.65 -10.26 -19.04
C GLY A 1131 -33.08 -9.96 -19.51
N MET A 1132 -33.88 -9.35 -18.66
CA MET A 1132 -35.25 -8.99 -18.99
C MET A 1132 -35.25 -7.90 -20.06
N GLN A 1133 -36.02 -8.09 -21.13
CA GLN A 1133 -36.15 -7.10 -22.22
C GLN A 1133 -37.46 -6.32 -22.17
N VAL A 1134 -38.27 -6.56 -21.14
CA VAL A 1134 -39.55 -5.88 -20.91
C VAL A 1134 -39.57 -5.33 -19.49
N SER A 1135 -40.31 -4.26 -19.27
CA SER A 1135 -40.53 -3.71 -17.93
C SER A 1135 -41.12 -4.77 -17.02
N HIS A 1136 -40.70 -4.78 -15.75
CA HIS A 1136 -41.35 -5.58 -14.70
C HIS A 1136 -42.76 -5.09 -14.34
N LEU A 1137 -43.14 -3.90 -14.81
CA LEU A 1137 -44.48 -3.34 -14.64
C LEU A 1137 -45.38 -3.78 -15.79
N GLU A 1138 -46.58 -4.24 -15.46
CA GLU A 1138 -47.59 -4.78 -16.38
C GLU A 1138 -47.93 -3.85 -17.56
N ASN A 1139 -47.77 -2.54 -17.39
CA ASN A 1139 -47.98 -1.51 -18.43
C ASN A 1139 -46.77 -0.56 -18.60
N GLY A 1140 -45.56 -1.00 -18.27
CA GLY A 1140 -44.37 -0.14 -18.39
C GLY A 1140 -44.00 0.16 -19.85
N LEU A 1141 -43.66 1.42 -20.15
CA LEU A 1141 -43.28 1.90 -21.49
C LEU A 1141 -42.00 1.26 -22.08
N GLY A 1142 -41.27 0.48 -21.28
CA GLY A 1142 -39.95 -0.05 -21.62
C GLY A 1142 -38.88 1.04 -21.75
N GLU A 1143 -37.62 0.64 -21.95
CA GLU A 1143 -36.49 1.57 -22.04
C GLU A 1143 -36.69 2.64 -23.12
N LYS A 1144 -37.16 2.24 -24.31
CA LYS A 1144 -37.32 3.12 -25.48
C LYS A 1144 -38.46 4.11 -25.31
N GLY A 1145 -39.63 3.61 -24.90
CA GLY A 1145 -40.80 4.46 -24.69
C GLY A 1145 -40.57 5.44 -23.54
N LYS A 1146 -39.92 4.99 -22.45
CA LYS A 1146 -39.59 5.85 -21.32
C LYS A 1146 -38.56 6.92 -21.68
N ALA A 1147 -37.47 6.55 -22.35
CA ALA A 1147 -36.46 7.51 -22.80
C ALA A 1147 -37.03 8.53 -23.80
N ALA A 1148 -37.90 8.11 -24.72
CA ALA A 1148 -38.56 9.00 -25.66
C ALA A 1148 -39.50 10.00 -24.97
N MET A 1149 -40.25 9.55 -23.96
CA MET A 1149 -41.14 10.42 -23.19
C MET A 1149 -40.37 11.47 -22.37
N ILE A 1150 -39.27 11.07 -21.72
CA ILE A 1150 -38.39 12.00 -21.00
C ILE A 1150 -37.83 13.06 -21.96
N LEU A 1151 -37.28 12.63 -23.10
CA LEU A 1151 -36.72 13.55 -24.10
C LEU A 1151 -37.76 14.46 -24.78
N ALA A 1152 -39.04 14.14 -24.67
CA ALA A 1152 -40.14 14.94 -25.22
C ALA A 1152 -40.76 15.90 -24.18
N GLY A 1153 -40.19 16.03 -22.97
CA GLY A 1153 -40.77 16.83 -21.88
C GLY A 1153 -42.11 16.29 -21.36
N GLY A 1154 -42.38 14.99 -21.58
CA GLY A 1154 -43.69 14.37 -21.32
C GLY A 1154 -43.95 14.01 -19.86
N GLU A 1155 -42.96 14.14 -18.97
CA GLU A 1155 -43.12 13.93 -17.53
C GLU A 1155 -42.87 15.24 -16.78
N LYS A 1156 -43.90 15.77 -16.11
CA LYS A 1156 -43.73 16.81 -15.09
C LYS A 1156 -43.55 16.12 -13.74
N GLY A 1157 -42.46 16.42 -13.03
CA GLY A 1157 -42.29 15.93 -11.65
C GLY A 1157 -43.40 16.46 -10.72
N ALA A 1158 -43.56 15.84 -9.54
CA ALA A 1158 -44.57 16.21 -8.53
C ALA A 1158 -44.50 17.69 -8.06
N SER A 1159 -43.44 18.41 -8.44
CA SER A 1159 -43.17 19.82 -8.15
C SER A 1159 -43.05 20.72 -9.41
N GLY A 1160 -43.43 20.24 -10.60
CA GLY A 1160 -43.48 21.06 -11.81
C GLY A 1160 -42.14 21.39 -12.47
N LEU A 1161 -41.05 20.70 -12.09
CA LEU A 1161 -39.84 20.67 -12.91
C LEU A 1161 -40.11 19.88 -14.19
N ASP A 1162 -39.97 20.56 -15.32
CA ASP A 1162 -39.82 19.96 -16.66
C ASP A 1162 -38.45 19.26 -16.68
N TRP A 1163 -38.42 17.97 -17.00
CA TRP A 1163 -37.18 17.18 -17.04
C TRP A 1163 -36.38 17.46 -18.31
#